data_AF-A0A8H5X6V3-F1
#
_entry.id   AF-A0A8H5X6V3-F1
#
_cell.length_a   1.000
_cell.length_b   1.000
_cell.length_c   1.000
_cell.angle_alpha   90.00
_cell.angle_beta   90.00
_cell.angle_gamma   90.00
#
_symmetry.space_group_name_H-M   'P 1'
#
loop_
_entity.id
_entity.type
_entity.pdbx_description
1 polymer ?
#
loop_
_entity_poly.entity_id
_entity_poly.type
_entity_poly.pdbx_seq_one_letter_code
_entity_poly.pdbx_strand_id
1 'polypeptide(L)'
;MSLHEQHSIPTDTEQEIRSKVEQVLKGTPFSPSSLRKLSGGTANFMYHATLKYPSGEDKYQNGVVIKQGEGYVALHPAFKIATSRCAIEYESLVHLAGLPPTETPSCRISTPETYYFNQDSNTQVQEYLSEALSLKDYALKYYAAPTPPSLREECEQLGHGLGSWLRAFHGWSQEPKQAALRETFAGNKEMQGLKNMINYQQLLQVVDRHPEILGDARDVLQGVSDLAAGELADESALYPIHGDFWTGNILLPDTPLAKGTHTPIRIVDWEMVQIGVRPLDLGQAIAELWQLKLYKDIAAAEWLIRAFVDGYGAVSDDFAYRTVIHVGVHLICFGSQTPGWGDAEQQKDVVRIGKEIIVRAWGRDCGYFVGHVLGGENFDFSTLVNSTVPHWSIPNSPIDSCELISRHLKESHFRSENPGTRKQTKLPSAFLTRLSTAVTLYRSPENSTPTQLCWQSSPRPHQTQMPSSDTSRPCKRCKAEYAAFLLRTDPTCRDCYIQYVAYKLNKRLGALHKATRSSKKLTTRRYLAGLSFGPSSSVLAQLLSDQARHHSENKASSPFEPVIIHIDTELSNTEGESPAKKLLGEYRRVLPDAMFECVPLKDVLSVKSIDWSTLPLDTVTPDDDDDKSNGRLQRLFNALPTLTSRTDLLRQLIRHLLLQKAQEHSCSALLLGHSTTALAALTLSEVANGRGFAVPLQVADGMTTVCTYEAVEGAAAQETARLEFPVYYPLREIFRNELIQYIDLVPPLKEVVPVNQVGAKTGNSVVSHKDLSIEEVMSRYFDSVEEGYAGIVANVVRTTTKLDRIPGKSFCGSCGMSLDAEGDSRWAGEIGDDAGDGPGAAAAGRLCYGCKRSIHG
;
A
#
# COMPACT_ATOMS: atom_id res chain seq x y z
N MET A 1 3.52 1.19 11.64
CA MET A 1 5.00 1.18 11.64
C MET A 1 5.50 1.65 12.99
N SER A 2 6.26 0.81 13.69
CA SER A 2 6.89 1.22 14.94
C SER A 2 8.28 1.76 14.62
N LEU A 3 8.64 2.94 15.12
CA LEU A 3 9.99 3.53 15.10
C LEU A 3 11.00 2.72 15.95
N HIS A 4 10.65 1.49 16.31
CA HIS A 4 11.42 0.63 17.19
C HIS A 4 12.31 -0.28 16.35
N GLU A 5 13.52 0.21 16.14
CA GLU A 5 14.77 -0.54 16.32
C GLU A 5 15.88 0.38 15.81
N GLN A 6 16.71 0.89 16.73
CA GLN A 6 17.97 1.54 16.35
C GLN A 6 18.86 0.49 15.68
N HIS A 7 18.64 0.25 14.39
CA HIS A 7 19.62 -0.43 13.56
C HIS A 7 20.81 0.51 13.47
N SER A 8 21.92 0.13 14.08
CA SER A 8 23.19 0.82 13.87
C SER A 8 23.48 0.81 12.37
N ILE A 9 23.49 1.99 11.76
CA ILE A 9 23.95 2.16 10.37
C ILE A 9 25.35 1.54 10.29
N PRO A 10 25.61 0.62 9.36
CA PRO A 10 26.95 0.04 9.21
C PRO A 10 27.99 1.15 9.06
N THR A 11 29.11 1.05 9.78
CA THR A 11 30.18 2.07 9.78
C THR A 11 30.67 2.37 8.36
N ASP A 12 30.70 1.35 7.50
CA ASP A 12 31.07 1.47 6.08
C ASP A 12 30.13 2.40 5.31
N THR A 13 28.81 2.32 5.55
CA THR A 13 27.81 3.18 4.92
C THR A 13 27.97 4.62 5.37
N GLU A 14 28.22 4.88 6.66
CA GLU A 14 28.43 6.24 7.15
C GLU A 14 29.70 6.86 6.55
N GLN A 15 30.75 6.07 6.39
CA GLN A 15 32.00 6.51 5.78
C GLN A 15 31.84 6.75 4.27
N GLU A 16 31.10 5.90 3.56
CA GLU A 16 30.77 6.08 2.15
C GLU A 16 30.00 7.39 1.91
N ILE A 17 28.95 7.64 2.69
CA ILE A 17 28.14 8.86 2.58
C ILE A 17 28.99 10.09 2.90
N ARG A 18 29.84 10.02 3.94
CA ARG A 18 30.77 11.11 4.26
C ARG A 18 31.73 11.39 3.09
N SER A 19 32.33 10.36 2.50
CA SER A 19 33.22 10.52 1.35
C SER A 19 32.49 11.09 0.13
N LYS A 20 31.25 10.66 -0.13
CA LYS A 20 30.38 11.22 -1.17
C LYS A 20 30.16 12.72 -0.96
N VAL A 21 29.81 13.14 0.26
CA VAL A 21 29.62 14.57 0.59
C VAL A 21 30.92 15.37 0.37
N GLU A 22 32.06 14.87 0.87
CA GLU A 22 33.36 15.52 0.68
C GLU A 22 33.73 15.66 -0.80
N GLN A 23 33.42 14.65 -1.61
CA GLN A 23 33.66 14.66 -3.05
C GLN A 23 32.75 15.64 -3.79
N VAL A 24 31.46 15.66 -3.47
CA VAL A 24 30.48 16.58 -4.10
C VAL A 24 30.82 18.03 -3.82
N LEU A 25 31.20 18.36 -2.59
CA LEU A 25 31.49 19.74 -2.19
C LEU A 25 32.92 20.17 -2.54
N LYS A 26 33.76 19.26 -3.04
CA LYS A 26 35.12 19.58 -3.45
C LYS A 26 35.13 20.60 -4.58
N GLY A 27 35.86 21.69 -4.40
CA GLY A 27 35.96 22.78 -5.38
C GLY A 27 34.81 23.78 -5.32
N THR A 28 33.81 23.56 -4.47
CA THR A 28 32.79 24.57 -4.14
C THR A 28 33.26 25.46 -2.97
N PRO A 29 32.62 26.63 -2.75
CA PRO A 29 32.86 27.44 -1.54
C PRO A 29 32.55 26.69 -0.23
N PHE A 30 31.76 25.62 -0.29
CA PHE A 30 31.34 24.82 0.87
C PHE A 30 32.22 23.58 1.10
N SER A 31 33.41 23.54 0.50
CA SER A 31 34.38 22.45 0.70
C SER A 31 34.76 22.31 2.18
N PRO A 32 34.45 21.17 2.83
CA PRO A 32 34.64 21.01 4.27
C PRO A 32 36.11 20.74 4.62
N SER A 33 36.63 21.42 5.65
CA SER A 33 37.87 21.06 6.34
C SER A 33 37.63 19.92 7.33
N SER A 34 36.44 19.88 7.94
CA SER A 34 35.97 18.79 8.79
C SER A 34 34.45 18.61 8.64
N LEU A 35 34.00 17.37 8.84
CA LEU A 35 32.58 17.00 8.92
C LEU A 35 32.33 16.32 10.27
N ARG A 36 31.43 16.91 11.06
CA ARG A 36 30.93 16.31 12.31
C ARG A 36 29.48 15.92 12.08
N LYS A 37 29.14 14.65 12.28
CA LYS A 37 27.75 14.19 12.21
C LYS A 37 26.91 14.91 13.26
N LEU A 38 25.75 15.41 12.86
CA LEU A 38 24.78 16.01 13.76
C LEU A 38 23.80 14.94 14.27
N SER A 39 23.37 15.10 15.52
CA SER A 39 22.23 14.37 16.05
C SER A 39 20.94 14.98 15.52
N GLY A 40 19.95 14.15 15.18
CA GLY A 40 18.73 14.59 14.50
C GLY A 40 18.81 14.38 12.98
N GLY A 41 17.65 14.17 12.36
CA GLY A 41 17.53 13.73 10.96
C GLY A 41 17.21 12.24 10.86
N THR A 42 15.93 11.92 10.69
CA THR A 42 15.47 10.53 10.52
C THR A 42 15.73 10.05 9.10
N ALA A 43 15.35 10.87 8.10
CA ALA A 43 15.42 10.49 6.70
C ALA A 43 16.77 10.82 6.02
N ASN A 44 17.44 11.91 6.42
CA ASN A 44 18.68 12.38 5.79
C ASN A 44 19.90 12.23 6.69
N PHE A 45 21.07 12.06 6.09
CA PHE A 45 22.34 12.17 6.82
C PHE A 45 22.69 13.65 7.04
N MET A 46 22.94 14.02 8.29
CA MET A 46 23.13 15.41 8.71
C MET A 46 24.56 15.63 9.21
N TYR A 47 25.21 16.68 8.71
CA TYR A 47 26.57 17.05 9.12
C TYR A 47 26.68 18.54 9.41
N HIS A 48 27.48 18.88 10.40
CA HIS A 48 28.06 20.20 10.57
C HIS A 48 29.41 20.21 9.85
N ALA A 49 29.58 21.16 8.94
CA ALA A 49 30.80 21.35 8.19
C ALA A 49 31.54 22.60 8.64
N THR A 50 32.79 22.42 9.06
CA THR A 50 33.74 23.54 9.13
C THR A 50 34.32 23.72 7.74
N LEU A 51 34.35 24.94 7.19
CA LEU A 51 34.79 25.19 5.81
C LEU A 51 36.31 25.37 5.72
N LYS A 52 36.92 24.99 4.59
CA LYS A 52 38.36 25.22 4.32
C LYS A 52 38.71 26.69 4.11
N TYR A 53 37.80 27.41 3.47
CA TYR A 53 37.98 28.81 3.10
C TYR A 53 36.75 29.60 3.59
N PRO A 54 36.63 29.85 4.91
CA PRO A 54 35.55 30.70 5.41
C PRO A 54 35.64 32.05 4.70
N SER A 55 34.52 32.52 4.12
CA SER A 55 34.48 33.87 3.54
C SER A 55 34.78 34.89 4.64
N GLY A 56 35.50 35.97 4.31
CA GLY A 56 35.84 37.03 5.26
C GLY A 56 34.65 37.86 5.77
N GLU A 57 33.44 37.59 5.27
CA GLU A 57 32.18 38.10 5.81
C GLU A 57 31.61 37.05 6.78
N ASP A 58 31.24 37.46 7.99
CA ASP A 58 30.87 36.63 9.17
C ASP A 58 29.84 35.50 8.94
N LYS A 59 29.18 35.45 7.78
CA LYS A 59 28.04 34.59 7.46
C LYS A 59 28.29 33.07 7.63
N TYR A 60 29.51 32.60 7.41
CA TYR A 60 29.86 31.17 7.52
C TYR A 60 30.89 30.87 8.62
N GLN A 61 31.15 31.83 9.51
CA GLN A 61 32.23 31.74 10.49
C GLN A 61 32.09 30.49 11.40
N ASN A 62 30.86 30.12 11.73
CA ASN A 62 30.56 28.97 12.58
C ASN A 62 30.30 27.67 11.79
N GLY A 63 30.54 27.67 10.47
CA GLY A 63 30.27 26.55 9.58
C GLY A 63 28.85 26.53 9.01
N VAL A 64 28.48 25.41 8.39
CA VAL A 64 27.20 25.20 7.71
C VAL A 64 26.63 23.81 8.02
N VAL A 65 25.32 23.65 7.84
CA VAL A 65 24.67 22.33 7.87
C VAL A 65 24.68 21.74 6.47
N ILE A 66 25.07 20.47 6.36
CA ILE A 66 24.91 19.67 5.16
C ILE A 66 23.84 18.62 5.41
N LYS A 67 22.82 18.57 4.55
CA LYS A 67 21.87 17.45 4.47
C LYS A 67 22.21 16.62 3.24
N GLN A 68 22.39 15.32 3.42
CA GLN A 68 22.59 14.36 2.34
C GLN A 68 21.39 13.42 2.27
N GLY A 69 20.62 13.55 1.19
CA GLY A 69 19.43 12.75 0.94
C GLY A 69 19.72 11.50 0.11
N GLU A 70 19.17 10.37 0.55
CA GLU A 70 19.19 9.11 -0.20
C GLU A 70 17.76 8.62 -0.48
N GLY A 71 17.64 7.63 -1.38
CA GLY A 71 16.38 6.95 -1.72
C GLY A 71 15.82 6.05 -0.61
N TYR A 72 16.28 6.26 0.61
CA TYR A 72 15.90 5.53 1.82
C TYR A 72 16.08 6.42 3.05
N VAL A 73 15.43 6.04 4.15
CA VAL A 73 15.53 6.74 5.43
C VAL A 73 16.87 6.42 6.08
N ALA A 74 17.67 7.43 6.40
CA ALA A 74 19.03 7.26 6.95
C ALA A 74 19.07 6.33 8.19
N LEU A 75 18.14 6.49 9.13
CA LEU A 75 18.05 5.62 10.31
C LEU A 75 17.46 4.23 10.04
N HIS A 76 16.76 4.07 8.91
CA HIS A 76 16.12 2.81 8.51
C HIS A 76 16.32 2.56 7.00
N PRO A 77 17.53 2.15 6.55
CA PRO A 77 17.83 2.03 5.12
C PRO A 77 16.95 1.04 4.32
N ALA A 78 16.26 0.15 5.02
CA ALA A 78 15.23 -0.73 4.46
C ALA A 78 13.96 0.03 4.03
N PHE A 79 13.65 1.15 4.67
CA PHE A 79 12.52 1.99 4.34
C PHE A 79 12.88 2.91 3.17
N LYS A 80 12.33 2.63 1.99
CA LYS A 80 12.50 3.45 0.80
C LYS A 80 11.62 4.70 0.87
N ILE A 81 12.19 5.82 0.46
CA ILE A 81 11.54 7.12 0.43
C ILE A 81 12.09 7.91 -0.76
N ALA A 82 11.24 8.63 -1.49
CA ALA A 82 11.69 9.34 -2.68
C ALA A 82 12.62 10.50 -2.35
N THR A 83 13.64 10.68 -3.18
CA THR A 83 14.60 11.80 -3.11
C THR A 83 14.02 13.11 -3.61
N SER A 84 12.86 13.11 -4.28
CA SER A 84 12.15 14.33 -4.68
C SER A 84 11.91 15.28 -3.51
N ARG A 85 11.70 14.74 -2.30
CA ARG A 85 11.58 15.51 -1.05
C ARG A 85 12.78 16.46 -0.79
N CYS A 86 13.98 16.08 -1.21
CA CYS A 86 15.21 16.86 -0.98
C CYS A 86 15.25 18.11 -1.87
N ALA A 87 14.91 17.95 -3.15
CA ALA A 87 14.78 19.09 -4.06
C ALA A 87 13.62 20.01 -3.65
N ILE A 88 12.50 19.41 -3.22
CA ILE A 88 11.35 20.17 -2.71
C ILE A 88 11.71 20.97 -1.46
N GLU A 89 12.45 20.40 -0.50
CA GLU A 89 12.94 21.14 0.68
C GLU A 89 13.78 22.35 0.28
N TYR A 90 14.73 22.16 -0.64
CA TYR A 90 15.58 23.24 -1.13
C TYR A 90 14.76 24.37 -1.77
N GLU A 91 13.92 24.05 -2.76
CA GLU A 91 13.07 25.02 -3.44
C GLU A 91 12.10 25.72 -2.48
N SER A 92 11.61 24.99 -1.48
CA SER A 92 10.77 25.56 -0.41
C SER A 92 11.52 26.63 0.36
N LEU A 93 12.75 26.38 0.79
CA LEU A 93 13.56 27.36 1.52
C LEU A 93 13.93 28.57 0.66
N VAL A 94 14.15 28.38 -0.65
CA VAL A 94 14.35 29.50 -1.60
C VAL A 94 13.13 30.43 -1.61
N HIS A 95 11.93 29.87 -1.68
CA HIS A 95 10.70 30.67 -1.63
C HIS A 95 10.46 31.29 -0.24
N LEU A 96 10.68 30.53 0.83
CA LEU A 96 10.46 30.96 2.21
C LEU A 96 11.42 32.05 2.68
N ALA A 97 12.53 32.29 1.97
CA ALA A 97 13.37 33.45 2.22
C ALA A 97 12.61 34.80 2.12
N GLY A 98 11.47 34.83 1.41
CA GLY A 98 10.57 35.97 1.34
C GLY A 98 9.60 36.12 2.52
N LEU A 99 9.50 35.14 3.41
CA LEU A 99 8.64 35.19 4.60
C LEU A 99 9.32 36.04 5.70
N PRO A 100 8.71 37.14 6.15
CA PRO A 100 9.28 37.96 7.21
C PRO A 100 9.45 37.19 8.54
N PRO A 101 10.52 37.44 9.30
CA PRO A 101 10.67 36.87 10.63
C PRO A 101 9.57 37.38 11.56
N THR A 102 9.18 36.54 12.51
CA THR A 102 8.31 36.95 13.63
C THR A 102 9.17 37.31 14.82
N GLU A 103 8.96 38.51 15.37
CA GLU A 103 9.72 39.01 16.52
C GLU A 103 8.82 39.12 17.76
N THR A 104 9.34 38.65 18.88
CA THR A 104 8.80 38.88 20.22
C THR A 104 9.89 39.56 21.06
N PRO A 105 9.58 40.04 22.29
CA PRO A 105 10.60 40.66 23.15
C PRO A 105 11.80 39.75 23.47
N SER A 106 11.66 38.42 23.33
CA SER A 106 12.75 37.47 23.61
C SER A 106 13.21 36.66 22.41
N CYS A 107 12.41 36.54 21.34
CA CYS A 107 12.66 35.58 20.26
C CYS A 107 12.58 36.24 18.87
N ARG A 108 13.37 35.73 17.92
CA ARG A 108 13.25 36.02 16.49
C ARG A 108 13.12 34.72 15.71
N ILE A 109 11.94 34.43 15.19
CA ILE A 109 11.59 33.16 14.56
C ILE A 109 11.58 33.32 13.04
N SER A 110 12.33 32.47 12.34
CA SER A 110 12.41 32.44 10.88
C SER A 110 12.75 31.05 10.36
N THR A 111 12.77 30.88 9.03
CA THR A 111 13.36 29.70 8.39
C THR A 111 14.89 29.83 8.32
N PRO A 112 15.63 28.71 8.17
CA PRO A 112 17.05 28.78 7.87
C PRO A 112 17.28 29.33 6.47
N GLU A 113 18.41 30.01 6.26
CA GLU A 113 18.87 30.33 4.92
C GLU A 113 19.38 29.07 4.20
N THR A 114 19.08 28.93 2.91
CA THR A 114 19.68 27.89 2.06
C THR A 114 20.77 28.48 1.17
N TYR A 115 21.88 27.75 1.01
CA TYR A 115 23.09 28.26 0.35
C TYR A 115 23.42 27.52 -0.94
N TYR A 116 23.19 26.21 -0.99
CA TYR A 116 23.56 25.39 -2.14
C TYR A 116 22.75 24.10 -2.18
N PHE A 117 22.48 23.60 -3.38
CA PHE A 117 21.92 22.29 -3.60
C PHE A 117 22.54 21.63 -4.84
N ASN A 118 22.97 20.38 -4.69
CA ASN A 118 23.39 19.54 -5.79
C ASN A 118 22.24 18.59 -6.15
N GLN A 119 21.66 18.79 -7.33
CA GLN A 119 20.52 18.01 -7.82
C GLN A 119 20.87 16.52 -8.03
N ASP A 120 22.08 16.22 -8.47
CA ASP A 120 22.48 14.86 -8.84
C ASP A 120 22.71 13.99 -7.59
N SER A 121 23.29 14.58 -6.55
CA SER A 121 23.60 13.87 -5.30
C SER A 121 22.57 14.08 -4.20
N ASN A 122 21.63 15.03 -4.33
CA ASN A 122 20.73 15.49 -3.26
C ASN A 122 21.49 16.00 -2.04
N THR A 123 22.60 16.72 -2.26
CA THR A 123 23.39 17.35 -1.20
C THR A 123 22.97 18.80 -1.03
N GLN A 124 22.38 19.14 0.11
CA GLN A 124 21.95 20.49 0.47
C GLN A 124 22.90 21.12 1.48
N VAL A 125 23.18 22.41 1.34
CA VAL A 125 23.90 23.23 2.32
C VAL A 125 23.01 24.36 2.79
N GLN A 126 22.92 24.55 4.11
CA GLN A 126 22.05 25.56 4.73
C GLN A 126 22.68 26.18 5.99
N GLU A 127 22.03 27.21 6.53
CA GLU A 127 22.39 27.92 7.76
C GLU A 127 22.62 26.94 8.92
N TYR A 128 23.71 27.15 9.66
CA TYR A 128 23.98 26.47 10.91
C TYR A 128 23.69 27.40 12.10
N LEU A 129 22.72 27.00 12.92
CA LEU A 129 22.49 27.62 14.22
C LEU A 129 23.44 27.00 15.23
N SER A 130 24.36 27.80 15.76
CA SER A 130 25.44 27.33 16.62
C SER A 130 24.93 26.82 17.96
N GLU A 131 25.41 25.65 18.39
CA GLU A 131 25.03 24.99 19.65
C GLU A 131 23.52 24.97 19.89
N ALA A 132 22.74 24.65 18.84
CA ALA A 132 21.29 24.61 18.93
C ALA A 132 20.79 23.31 19.57
N LEU A 133 19.75 23.44 20.40
CA LEU A 133 18.89 22.35 20.84
C LEU A 133 17.59 22.35 20.03
N SER A 134 16.97 21.18 19.90
CA SER A 134 15.55 21.12 19.57
C SER A 134 14.72 21.71 20.71
N LEU A 135 13.54 22.27 20.44
CA LEU A 135 12.64 22.75 21.49
C LEU A 135 12.29 21.66 22.51
N LYS A 136 12.25 20.40 22.04
CA LYS A 136 12.06 19.23 22.90
C LYS A 136 13.19 19.10 23.92
N ASP A 137 14.44 19.10 23.47
CA ASP A 137 15.60 18.97 24.34
C ASP A 137 15.83 20.22 25.19
N TYR A 138 15.53 21.39 24.64
CA TYR A 138 15.56 22.66 25.36
C TYR A 138 14.59 22.64 26.55
N ALA A 139 13.34 22.22 26.35
CA ALA A 139 12.36 22.14 27.41
C ALA A 139 12.76 21.11 28.49
N LEU A 140 13.34 19.97 28.09
CA LEU A 140 13.86 18.98 29.03
C LEU A 140 15.02 19.53 29.87
N LYS A 141 15.86 20.39 29.29
CA LYS A 141 17.03 20.96 29.98
C LYS A 141 16.67 22.15 30.89
N TYR A 142 15.86 23.08 30.38
CA TYR A 142 15.63 24.38 31.03
C TYR A 142 14.29 24.48 31.77
N TYR A 143 13.30 23.64 31.43
CA TYR A 143 11.97 23.66 32.05
C TYR A 143 11.65 22.42 32.89
N ALA A 144 12.66 21.62 33.21
CA ALA A 144 12.55 20.37 33.96
C ALA A 144 11.67 20.50 35.22
N ALA A 145 10.96 19.43 35.56
CA ALA A 145 10.10 19.39 36.73
C ALA A 145 10.93 19.33 38.05
N PRO A 146 10.49 20.02 39.12
CA PRO A 146 9.34 20.94 39.16
C PRO A 146 9.65 22.26 38.44
N THR A 147 8.80 22.65 37.50
CA THR A 147 9.03 23.84 36.68
C THR A 147 8.83 25.13 37.51
N PRO A 148 9.83 26.02 37.62
CA PRO A 148 9.69 27.28 38.35
C PRO A 148 8.67 28.23 37.70
N PRO A 149 7.75 28.84 38.47
CA PRO A 149 6.79 29.82 37.95
C PRO A 149 7.44 31.06 37.31
N SER A 150 8.68 31.39 37.67
CA SER A 150 9.43 32.51 37.09
C SER A 150 9.69 32.34 35.59
N LEU A 151 9.69 31.10 35.07
CA LEU A 151 9.92 30.80 33.66
C LEU A 151 8.67 31.02 32.79
N ARG A 152 7.53 31.33 33.40
CA ARG A 152 6.24 31.44 32.72
C ARG A 152 6.22 32.54 31.65
N GLU A 153 6.73 33.74 31.94
CA GLU A 153 6.74 34.85 30.98
C GLU A 153 7.55 34.49 29.73
N GLU A 154 8.70 33.82 29.89
CA GLU A 154 9.56 33.40 28.77
C GLU A 154 8.90 32.29 27.94
N CYS A 155 8.26 31.32 28.61
CA CYS A 155 7.49 30.27 27.93
C CYS A 155 6.32 30.86 27.13
N GLU A 156 5.59 31.83 27.70
CA GLU A 156 4.48 32.48 27.03
C GLU A 156 4.97 33.30 25.82
N GLN A 157 6.08 34.01 25.92
CA GLN A 157 6.67 34.73 24.79
C GLN A 157 7.16 33.80 23.66
N LEU A 158 7.76 32.67 24.01
CA LEU A 158 8.17 31.65 23.05
C LEU A 158 6.96 31.02 22.36
N GLY A 159 5.99 30.55 23.13
CA GLY A 159 4.76 29.95 22.61
C GLY A 159 4.02 30.92 21.68
N HIS A 160 3.74 32.14 22.14
CA HIS A 160 3.06 33.16 21.35
C HIS A 160 3.82 33.51 20.07
N GLY A 161 5.15 33.59 20.13
CA GLY A 161 5.99 33.80 18.95
C GLY A 161 5.83 32.68 17.92
N LEU A 162 5.89 31.42 18.36
CA LEU A 162 5.75 30.25 17.46
C LEU A 162 4.35 30.19 16.83
N GLY A 163 3.31 30.48 17.61
CA GLY A 163 1.93 30.54 17.11
C GLY A 163 1.74 31.65 16.08
N SER A 164 2.26 32.84 16.39
CA SER A 164 2.22 34.01 15.50
C SER A 164 2.95 33.75 14.19
N TRP A 165 4.13 33.12 14.26
CA TRP A 165 4.90 32.75 13.08
C TRP A 165 4.15 31.74 12.21
N LEU A 166 3.57 30.70 12.81
CA LEU A 166 2.83 29.67 12.06
C LEU A 166 1.59 30.27 11.38
N ARG A 167 0.88 31.17 12.06
CA ARG A 167 -0.23 31.93 11.45
C ARG A 167 0.23 32.79 10.29
N ALA A 168 1.34 33.52 10.48
CA ALA A 168 1.91 34.35 9.42
C ALA A 168 2.30 33.50 8.21
N PHE A 169 2.97 32.36 8.40
CA PHE A 169 3.28 31.40 7.35
C PHE A 169 2.02 30.91 6.62
N HIS A 170 1.02 30.43 7.35
CA HIS A 170 -0.24 29.95 6.78
C HIS A 170 -1.01 31.01 6.00
N GLY A 171 -0.95 32.29 6.41
CA GLY A 171 -1.57 33.40 5.70
C GLY A 171 -0.78 33.82 4.47
N TRP A 172 0.53 34.04 4.66
CA TRP A 172 1.45 34.51 3.62
C TRP A 172 1.56 33.52 2.45
N SER A 173 1.59 32.21 2.73
CA SER A 173 1.70 31.16 1.71
C SER A 173 0.50 31.08 0.77
N GLN A 174 -0.62 31.73 1.12
CA GLN A 174 -1.83 31.79 0.30
C GLN A 174 -1.90 33.05 -0.57
N GLU A 175 -1.02 34.02 -0.37
CA GLU A 175 -1.03 35.22 -1.19
C GLU A 175 -0.75 34.86 -2.66
N PRO A 176 -1.41 35.49 -3.65
CA PRO A 176 -1.20 35.19 -5.06
C PRO A 176 0.26 35.28 -5.52
N LYS A 177 1.07 36.10 -4.82
CA LYS A 177 2.51 36.24 -5.08
C LYS A 177 3.30 34.96 -4.76
N GLN A 178 2.77 34.09 -3.90
CA GLN A 178 3.42 32.83 -3.49
C GLN A 178 2.92 31.61 -4.28
N ALA A 179 2.37 31.82 -5.47
CA ALA A 179 1.89 30.73 -6.33
C ALA A 179 2.97 29.66 -6.60
N ALA A 180 4.22 30.07 -6.78
CA ALA A 180 5.35 29.15 -6.99
C ALA A 180 5.61 28.24 -5.77
N LEU A 181 5.59 28.81 -4.55
CA LEU A 181 5.67 28.02 -3.32
C LEU A 181 4.54 26.98 -3.24
N ARG A 182 3.31 27.40 -3.54
CA ARG A 182 2.15 26.50 -3.56
C ARG A 182 2.32 25.37 -4.57
N GLU A 183 2.86 25.65 -5.76
CA GLU A 183 3.15 24.65 -6.78
C GLU A 183 4.21 23.65 -6.32
N THR A 184 5.31 24.14 -5.73
CA THR A 184 6.37 23.30 -5.12
C THR A 184 5.79 22.35 -4.07
N PHE A 185 4.94 22.85 -3.17
CA PHE A 185 4.30 22.04 -2.13
C PHE A 185 3.29 21.05 -2.72
N ALA A 186 2.59 21.43 -3.79
CA ALA A 186 1.64 20.55 -4.49
C ALA A 186 2.35 19.37 -5.18
N GLY A 187 3.62 19.54 -5.57
CA GLY A 187 4.48 18.49 -6.10
C GLY A 187 4.84 17.40 -5.09
N ASN A 188 4.73 17.65 -3.78
CA ASN A 188 5.13 16.70 -2.75
C ASN A 188 4.05 15.65 -2.41
N LYS A 189 3.37 15.11 -3.44
CA LYS A 189 2.26 14.16 -3.29
C LYS A 189 2.64 12.87 -2.56
N GLU A 190 3.88 12.42 -2.73
CA GLU A 190 4.38 11.23 -2.04
C GLU A 190 4.45 11.43 -0.53
N MET A 191 4.96 12.58 -0.08
CA MET A 191 5.03 12.89 1.36
C MET A 191 3.64 13.19 1.93
N GLN A 192 2.74 13.77 1.12
CA GLN A 192 1.33 13.93 1.48
C GLN A 192 0.65 12.57 1.75
N GLY A 193 0.82 11.61 0.82
CA GLY A 193 0.32 10.25 0.97
C GLY A 193 0.93 9.53 2.17
N LEU A 194 2.25 9.63 2.35
CA LEU A 194 2.97 9.07 3.48
C LEU A 194 2.46 9.62 4.80
N LYS A 195 2.32 10.95 4.95
CA LYS A 195 1.85 11.59 6.18
C LYS A 195 0.41 11.21 6.51
N ASN A 196 -0.45 11.04 5.50
CA ASN A 196 -1.81 10.54 5.70
C ASN A 196 -1.82 9.08 6.19
N MET A 197 -1.02 8.22 5.56
CA MET A 197 -0.91 6.81 5.93
C MET A 197 -0.43 6.64 7.38
N ILE A 198 0.65 7.30 7.78
CA ILE A 198 1.23 7.12 9.12
C ILE A 198 0.40 7.74 10.24
N ASN A 199 -0.38 8.79 9.96
CA ASN A 199 -1.25 9.41 10.95
C ASN A 199 -2.61 8.70 11.06
N TYR A 200 -3.30 8.51 9.93
CA TYR A 200 -4.73 8.20 9.92
C TYR A 200 -5.02 6.75 9.55
N GLN A 201 -4.35 6.20 8.53
CA GLN A 201 -4.54 4.78 8.18
C GLN A 201 -3.96 3.86 9.26
N GLN A 202 -2.79 4.23 9.80
CA GLN A 202 -2.16 3.50 10.92
C GLN A 202 -3.00 3.57 12.21
N LEU A 203 -3.87 4.55 12.38
CA LEU A 203 -4.71 4.69 13.59
C LEU A 203 -5.51 3.41 13.85
N LEU A 204 -6.08 2.82 12.80
CA LEU A 204 -6.85 1.57 12.88
C LEU A 204 -5.98 0.37 13.23
N GLN A 205 -4.73 0.33 12.73
CA GLN A 205 -3.77 -0.68 13.15
C GLN A 205 -3.40 -0.55 14.63
N VAL A 206 -3.42 0.68 15.18
CA VAL A 206 -3.21 0.89 16.62
C VAL A 206 -4.41 0.40 17.43
N VAL A 207 -5.64 0.53 16.91
CA VAL A 207 -6.85 -0.07 17.52
C VAL A 207 -6.67 -1.57 17.72
N ASP A 208 -6.16 -2.26 16.71
CA ASP A 208 -5.96 -3.71 16.76
C ASP A 208 -4.83 -4.14 17.71
N ARG A 209 -3.88 -3.24 18.01
CA ARG A 209 -2.82 -3.46 19.01
C ARG A 209 -3.28 -3.21 20.45
N HIS A 210 -4.29 -2.35 20.64
CA HIS A 210 -4.83 -1.97 21.95
C HIS A 210 -6.37 -2.07 21.99
N PRO A 211 -6.96 -3.23 21.68
CA PRO A 211 -8.41 -3.39 21.63
C PRO A 211 -9.09 -3.11 22.98
N GLU A 212 -8.38 -3.33 24.08
CA GLU A 212 -8.83 -3.06 25.45
C GLU A 212 -8.95 -1.57 25.77
N ILE A 213 -8.20 -0.72 25.06
CA ILE A 213 -8.25 0.74 25.24
C ILE A 213 -9.10 1.38 24.16
N LEU A 214 -8.88 1.03 22.89
CA LEU A 214 -9.41 1.72 21.72
C LEU A 214 -10.62 1.04 21.07
N GLY A 215 -10.92 -0.21 21.42
CA GLY A 215 -11.92 -1.03 20.72
C GLY A 215 -13.33 -0.46 20.75
N ASP A 216 -13.71 0.19 21.85
CA ASP A 216 -15.02 0.86 22.01
C ASP A 216 -15.14 2.15 21.18
N ALA A 217 -14.02 2.74 20.76
CA ALA A 217 -13.98 3.95 19.93
C ALA A 217 -13.67 3.66 18.44
N ARG A 218 -13.64 2.38 18.02
CA ARG A 218 -13.24 1.97 16.67
C ARG A 218 -13.98 2.72 15.56
N ASP A 219 -15.30 2.87 15.68
CA ASP A 219 -16.12 3.55 14.68
C ASP A 219 -15.79 5.05 14.59
N VAL A 220 -15.53 5.70 15.73
CA VAL A 220 -15.08 7.10 15.78
C VAL A 220 -13.71 7.25 15.10
N LEU A 221 -12.77 6.35 15.41
CA LEU A 221 -11.42 6.39 14.86
C LEU A 221 -11.42 6.09 13.35
N GLN A 222 -12.31 5.20 12.88
CA GLN A 222 -12.56 5.00 11.45
C GLN A 222 -13.12 6.29 10.81
N GLY A 223 -14.10 6.94 11.45
CA GLY A 223 -14.63 8.22 10.98
C GLY A 223 -13.56 9.31 10.87
N VAL A 224 -12.63 9.39 11.82
CA VAL A 224 -11.47 10.30 11.76
C VAL A 224 -10.56 9.98 10.59
N SER A 225 -10.29 8.69 10.32
CA SER A 225 -9.50 8.27 9.16
C SER A 225 -10.20 8.62 7.85
N ASP A 226 -11.50 8.39 7.76
CA ASP A 226 -12.31 8.68 6.58
C ASP A 226 -12.43 10.19 6.32
N LEU A 227 -12.57 11.00 7.39
CA LEU A 227 -12.54 12.46 7.31
C LEU A 227 -11.22 12.94 6.69
N ALA A 228 -10.09 12.47 7.21
CA ALA A 228 -8.77 12.85 6.71
C ALA A 228 -8.55 12.43 5.25
N ALA A 229 -9.06 11.26 4.85
CA ALA A 229 -9.02 10.82 3.46
C ALA A 229 -9.93 11.69 2.55
N GLY A 230 -11.11 12.06 3.04
CA GLY A 230 -12.06 12.93 2.33
C GLY A 230 -11.53 14.34 2.13
N GLU A 231 -10.85 14.92 3.13
CA GLU A 231 -10.20 16.24 3.05
C GLU A 231 -9.18 16.29 1.89
N LEU A 232 -8.41 15.21 1.69
CA LEU A 232 -7.42 15.15 0.60
C LEU A 232 -8.04 15.05 -0.80
N ALA A 233 -9.30 14.66 -0.91
CA ALA A 233 -9.99 14.58 -2.19
C ALA A 233 -10.47 15.95 -2.70
N ASP A 234 -10.65 16.93 -1.81
CA ASP A 234 -11.00 18.30 -2.18
C ASP A 234 -9.76 19.21 -2.18
N GLU A 235 -9.00 19.17 -3.27
CA GLU A 235 -7.79 19.99 -3.41
C GLU A 235 -8.04 21.51 -3.29
N SER A 236 -9.28 21.96 -3.51
CA SER A 236 -9.63 23.38 -3.41
C SER A 236 -9.67 23.88 -1.96
N ALA A 237 -9.87 22.98 -1.00
CA ALA A 237 -9.89 23.27 0.43
C ALA A 237 -8.53 23.06 1.12
N LEU A 238 -7.45 22.81 0.36
CA LEU A 238 -6.13 22.52 0.89
C LEU A 238 -5.15 23.70 0.76
N TYR A 239 -4.25 23.81 1.73
CA TYR A 239 -3.34 24.93 1.96
C TYR A 239 -1.89 24.46 2.05
N PRO A 240 -0.89 25.30 1.71
CA PRO A 240 0.49 25.00 2.03
C PRO A 240 0.68 24.90 3.55
N ILE A 241 1.17 23.75 4.00
CA ILE A 241 1.49 23.46 5.40
C ILE A 241 2.92 22.93 5.49
N HIS A 242 3.55 23.06 6.67
CA HIS A 242 4.86 22.48 6.92
C HIS A 242 4.81 20.95 6.90
N GLY A 243 3.70 20.36 7.37
CA GLY A 243 3.43 18.92 7.26
C GLY A 243 4.21 18.05 8.25
N ASP A 244 5.15 18.64 8.99
CA ASP A 244 5.87 18.04 10.11
C ASP A 244 6.32 19.12 11.11
N PHE A 245 5.39 19.99 11.51
CA PHE A 245 5.67 21.06 12.47
C PHE A 245 5.61 20.52 13.91
N TRP A 246 6.77 20.20 14.48
CA TRP A 246 6.88 19.70 15.85
C TRP A 246 8.12 20.22 16.59
N THR A 247 8.19 19.95 17.90
CA THR A 247 9.26 20.44 18.79
C THR A 247 10.67 19.97 18.39
N GLY A 248 10.80 18.88 17.62
CA GLY A 248 12.08 18.43 17.07
C GLY A 248 12.62 19.31 15.94
N ASN A 249 11.71 19.97 15.21
CA ASN A 249 11.99 20.79 14.03
C ASN A 249 12.02 22.30 14.35
N ILE A 250 12.05 22.65 15.63
CA ILE A 250 12.18 24.01 16.14
C ILE A 250 13.51 24.09 16.87
N LEU A 251 14.48 24.81 16.30
CA LEU A 251 15.83 24.93 16.85
C LEU A 251 16.05 26.28 17.52
N LEU A 252 16.68 26.26 18.69
CA LEU A 252 17.09 27.45 19.44
C LEU A 252 18.44 27.22 20.14
N PRO A 253 19.26 28.25 20.37
CA PRO A 253 20.55 28.13 21.05
C PRO A 253 20.43 27.49 22.43
N ASP A 254 21.46 26.74 22.84
CA ASP A 254 21.60 26.12 24.16
C ASP A 254 21.91 27.14 25.26
N THR A 255 21.03 28.14 25.41
CA THR A 255 21.10 29.20 26.41
C THR A 255 19.71 29.54 26.93
N PRO A 256 19.54 29.85 28.23
CA PRO A 256 18.27 30.33 28.77
C PRO A 256 17.74 31.53 27.98
N LEU A 257 16.45 31.50 27.64
CA LEU A 257 15.78 32.65 27.07
C LEU A 257 15.79 33.76 28.11
N ALA A 258 15.99 34.99 27.64
CA ALA A 258 15.90 36.16 28.49
C ALA A 258 15.34 37.33 27.69
N LYS A 259 14.61 38.20 28.38
CA LYS A 259 14.00 39.39 27.77
C LYS A 259 15.05 40.29 27.12
N GLY A 260 14.78 40.74 25.90
CA GLY A 260 15.66 41.62 25.13
C GLY A 260 16.84 40.94 24.44
N THR A 261 16.97 39.60 24.54
CA THR A 261 18.04 38.86 23.85
C THR A 261 17.77 38.65 22.36
N HIS A 262 16.51 38.73 21.92
CA HIS A 262 16.08 38.42 20.55
C HIS A 262 16.66 37.09 20.03
N THR A 263 16.59 36.06 20.87
CA THR A 263 17.17 34.73 20.61
C THR A 263 16.71 34.19 19.25
N PRO A 264 17.63 33.83 18.35
CA PRO A 264 17.28 33.32 17.03
C PRO A 264 16.67 31.92 17.14
N ILE A 265 15.50 31.74 16.54
CA ILE A 265 14.80 30.45 16.45
C ILE A 265 14.66 30.11 14.97
N ARG A 266 14.92 28.84 14.63
CA ARG A 266 14.82 28.34 13.26
C ARG A 266 13.81 27.21 13.15
N ILE A 267 12.88 27.36 12.21
CA ILE A 267 11.94 26.30 11.82
C ILE A 267 12.57 25.54 10.66
N VAL A 268 12.94 24.29 10.89
CA VAL A 268 13.76 23.47 9.99
C VAL A 268 13.01 22.25 9.48
N ASP A 269 13.64 21.51 8.58
CA ASP A 269 13.17 20.21 8.06
C ASP A 269 11.90 20.31 7.21
N TRP A 270 12.04 20.97 6.06
CA TRP A 270 10.94 21.26 5.14
C TRP A 270 10.72 20.15 4.09
N GLU A 271 11.24 18.94 4.29
CA GLU A 271 11.08 17.82 3.35
C GLU A 271 9.65 17.24 3.32
N MET A 272 8.87 17.46 4.38
CA MET A 272 7.48 16.99 4.54
C MET A 272 6.42 18.04 4.15
N VAL A 273 6.83 19.16 3.56
CA VAL A 273 5.92 20.19 3.08
C VAL A 273 4.90 19.64 2.12
N GLN A 274 3.66 20.13 2.19
CA GLN A 274 2.59 19.60 1.37
C GLN A 274 1.43 20.58 1.28
N ILE A 275 0.51 20.28 0.37
CA ILE A 275 -0.82 20.89 0.35
C ILE A 275 -1.72 20.05 1.26
N GLY A 276 -2.16 20.59 2.39
CA GLY A 276 -2.93 19.86 3.41
C GLY A 276 -3.87 20.77 4.19
N VAL A 277 -4.46 20.25 5.27
CA VAL A 277 -5.29 21.06 6.17
C VAL A 277 -4.44 21.63 7.31
N ARG A 278 -4.50 22.95 7.49
CA ARG A 278 -3.75 23.71 8.52
C ARG A 278 -3.86 23.18 9.96
N PRO A 279 -4.97 22.55 10.40
CA PRO A 279 -5.03 21.90 11.70
C PRO A 279 -3.96 20.84 11.97
N LEU A 280 -3.31 20.27 10.93
CA LEU A 280 -2.22 19.30 11.12
C LEU A 280 -1.01 19.92 11.82
N ASP A 281 -0.53 21.07 11.34
CA ASP A 281 0.64 21.74 11.91
C ASP A 281 0.40 22.15 13.38
N LEU A 282 -0.80 22.66 13.70
CA LEU A 282 -1.15 22.99 15.09
C LEU A 282 -1.27 21.74 15.96
N GLY A 283 -2.02 20.74 15.51
CA GLY A 283 -2.32 19.56 16.31
C GLY A 283 -1.06 18.77 16.63
N GLN A 284 -0.13 18.66 15.68
CA GLN A 284 1.14 17.98 15.87
C GLN A 284 2.04 18.73 16.88
N ALA A 285 2.19 20.04 16.75
CA ALA A 285 2.98 20.84 17.70
C ALA A 285 2.39 20.80 19.12
N ILE A 286 1.07 20.91 19.24
CA ILE A 286 0.38 20.82 20.54
C ILE A 286 0.58 19.44 21.17
N ALA A 287 0.44 18.36 20.40
CA ALA A 287 0.65 17.01 20.92
C ALA A 287 2.09 16.76 21.40
N GLU A 288 3.09 17.24 20.68
CA GLU A 288 4.50 17.10 21.06
C GLU A 288 4.87 17.96 22.27
N LEU A 289 4.33 19.17 22.38
CA LEU A 289 4.46 19.96 23.60
C LEU A 289 3.77 19.26 24.77
N TRP A 290 2.57 18.72 24.58
CA TRP A 290 1.80 18.14 25.68
C TRP A 290 2.45 16.86 26.23
N GLN A 291 3.17 16.10 25.40
CA GLN A 291 3.96 14.95 25.85
C GLN A 291 4.99 15.31 26.93
N LEU A 292 5.54 16.54 26.95
CA LEU A 292 6.43 17.01 28.03
C LEU A 292 5.71 17.01 29.38
N LYS A 293 4.43 17.39 29.41
CA LYS A 293 3.59 17.31 30.61
C LYS A 293 3.24 15.87 30.94
N LEU A 294 2.76 15.11 29.96
CA LEU A 294 2.25 13.75 30.17
C LEU A 294 3.33 12.77 30.67
N TYR A 295 4.56 12.87 30.17
CA TYR A 295 5.64 11.96 30.55
C TYR A 295 6.60 12.51 31.61
N LYS A 296 6.88 13.82 31.59
CA LYS A 296 7.94 14.44 32.40
C LYS A 296 7.41 15.43 33.44
N ASP A 297 6.10 15.60 33.53
CA ASP A 297 5.41 16.53 34.43
C ASP A 297 5.90 17.99 34.33
N ILE A 298 6.36 18.39 33.14
CA ILE A 298 6.84 19.75 32.88
C ILE A 298 5.64 20.69 32.75
N ALA A 299 5.42 21.56 33.75
CA ALA A 299 4.28 22.48 33.76
C ALA A 299 4.37 23.57 32.67
N ALA A 300 5.60 23.94 32.26
CA ALA A 300 5.83 24.89 31.16
C ALA A 300 5.18 24.47 29.84
N ALA A 301 4.97 23.17 29.62
CA ALA A 301 4.30 22.65 28.43
C ALA A 301 2.90 23.25 28.25
N GLU A 302 2.12 23.39 29.33
CA GLU A 302 0.79 23.97 29.25
C GLU A 302 0.84 25.48 29.00
N TRP A 303 1.84 26.19 29.54
CA TRP A 303 2.04 27.62 29.27
C TRP A 303 2.40 27.84 27.79
N LEU A 304 3.31 27.01 27.26
CA LEU A 304 3.69 27.00 25.85
C LEU A 304 2.49 26.72 24.94
N ILE A 305 1.68 25.71 25.25
CA ILE A 305 0.49 25.36 24.45
C ILE A 305 -0.52 26.52 24.44
N ARG A 306 -0.87 27.05 25.62
CA ARG A 306 -1.86 28.15 25.71
C ARG A 306 -1.38 29.38 24.94
N ALA A 307 -0.10 29.75 25.10
CA ALA A 307 0.47 30.89 24.40
C ALA A 307 0.64 30.63 22.90
N PHE A 308 0.98 29.40 22.48
CA PHE A 308 1.06 29.01 21.07
C PHE A 308 -0.28 29.14 20.36
N VAL A 309 -1.35 28.65 20.99
CA VAL A 309 -2.72 28.81 20.48
C VAL A 309 -3.11 30.27 20.41
N ASP A 310 -2.81 31.05 21.46
CA ASP A 310 -3.08 32.49 21.50
C ASP A 310 -2.32 33.27 20.40
N GLY A 311 -1.05 32.96 20.18
CA GLY A 311 -0.26 33.54 19.09
C GLY A 311 -0.82 33.19 17.71
N TYR A 312 -1.30 31.95 17.53
CA TYR A 312 -1.99 31.58 16.30
C TYR A 312 -3.32 32.33 16.13
N GLY A 313 -3.97 32.71 17.23
CA GLY A 313 -5.16 33.55 17.25
C GLY A 313 -6.47 32.78 17.02
N ALA A 314 -7.57 33.53 16.95
CA ALA A 314 -8.91 32.99 16.87
C ALA A 314 -9.15 32.15 15.59
N VAL A 315 -9.84 31.03 15.75
CA VAL A 315 -10.19 30.09 14.69
C VAL A 315 -11.66 29.68 14.80
N SER A 316 -12.22 29.07 13.74
CA SER A 316 -13.57 28.51 13.82
C SER A 316 -13.61 27.23 14.68
N ASP A 317 -14.78 26.91 15.21
CA ASP A 317 -15.02 25.66 15.96
C ASP A 317 -14.60 24.42 15.15
N ASP A 318 -14.90 24.40 13.85
CA ASP A 318 -14.52 23.29 12.97
C ASP A 318 -13.00 23.10 12.92
N PHE A 319 -12.26 24.21 12.83
CA PHE A 319 -10.80 24.20 12.85
C PHE A 319 -10.28 23.74 14.22
N ALA A 320 -10.88 24.23 15.30
CA ALA A 320 -10.51 23.88 16.67
C ALA A 320 -10.70 22.37 16.93
N TYR A 321 -11.89 21.84 16.68
CA TYR A 321 -12.17 20.41 16.84
C TYR A 321 -11.29 19.55 15.93
N ARG A 322 -11.05 19.97 14.68
CA ARG A 322 -10.15 19.25 13.77
C ARG A 322 -8.71 19.21 14.26
N THR A 323 -8.25 20.30 14.90
CA THR A 323 -6.94 20.40 15.54
C THR A 323 -6.85 19.43 16.72
N VAL A 324 -7.84 19.44 17.62
CA VAL A 324 -7.89 18.54 18.79
C VAL A 324 -7.95 17.06 18.38
N ILE A 325 -8.74 16.74 17.34
CA ILE A 325 -8.74 15.39 16.76
C ILE A 325 -7.32 15.01 16.34
N HIS A 326 -6.60 15.91 15.65
CA HIS A 326 -5.23 15.62 15.24
C HIS A 326 -4.26 15.49 16.42
N VAL A 327 -4.44 16.27 17.51
CA VAL A 327 -3.68 16.09 18.75
C VAL A 327 -3.83 14.64 19.25
N GLY A 328 -5.06 14.12 19.33
CA GLY A 328 -5.29 12.76 19.80
C GLY A 328 -4.76 11.69 18.85
N VAL A 329 -4.89 11.90 17.54
CA VAL A 329 -4.30 11.00 16.52
C VAL A 329 -2.79 10.91 16.71
N HIS A 330 -2.11 12.06 16.90
CA HIS A 330 -0.67 12.10 17.10
C HIS A 330 -0.25 11.41 18.41
N LEU A 331 -0.98 11.62 19.51
CA LEU A 331 -0.72 10.92 20.77
C LEU A 331 -0.85 9.40 20.64
N ILE A 332 -1.88 8.91 19.93
CA ILE A 332 -2.08 7.47 19.73
C ILE A 332 -1.00 6.88 18.80
N CYS A 333 -0.74 7.52 17.65
CA CYS A 333 0.11 6.95 16.61
C CYS A 333 1.61 7.13 16.86
N PHE A 334 2.01 8.24 17.50
CA PHE A 334 3.41 8.61 17.74
C PHE A 334 3.74 8.77 19.21
N GLY A 335 2.95 9.57 19.95
CA GLY A 335 3.29 9.93 21.33
C GLY A 335 3.35 8.74 22.30
N SER A 336 2.52 7.72 22.08
CA SER A 336 2.53 6.45 22.82
C SER A 336 3.74 5.55 22.54
N GLN A 337 4.49 5.87 21.48
CA GLN A 337 5.60 5.05 20.97
C GLN A 337 6.94 5.80 21.02
N THR A 338 7.03 6.95 21.71
CA THR A 338 8.28 7.70 21.83
C THR A 338 9.29 6.94 22.71
N PRO A 339 10.42 6.43 22.17
CA PRO A 339 11.34 5.59 22.93
C PRO A 339 11.99 6.34 24.10
N GLY A 340 12.02 5.72 25.29
CA GLY A 340 12.68 6.28 26.48
C GLY A 340 11.92 7.41 27.19
N TRP A 341 10.69 7.72 26.78
CA TRP A 341 9.91 8.80 27.37
C TRP A 341 9.11 8.41 28.61
N GLY A 342 8.53 7.21 28.62
CA GLY A 342 7.81 6.67 29.77
C GLY A 342 7.81 5.15 29.78
N ASP A 343 7.30 4.57 30.87
CA ASP A 343 7.07 3.13 30.97
C ASP A 343 5.83 2.68 30.17
N ALA A 344 5.60 1.37 30.12
CA ALA A 344 4.50 0.78 29.35
C ALA A 344 3.11 1.22 29.83
N GLU A 345 2.94 1.56 31.11
CA GLU A 345 1.65 2.04 31.61
C GLU A 345 1.43 3.51 31.26
N GLN A 346 2.46 4.36 31.40
CA GLN A 346 2.42 5.74 30.92
C GLN A 346 2.12 5.81 29.42
N GLN A 347 2.70 4.90 28.61
CA GLN A 347 2.39 4.81 27.18
C GLN A 347 0.91 4.48 26.94
N LYS A 348 0.34 3.53 27.68
CA LYS A 348 -1.10 3.22 27.61
C LYS A 348 -1.97 4.38 28.07
N ASP A 349 -1.54 5.13 29.08
CA ASP A 349 -2.24 6.33 29.53
C ASP A 349 -2.29 7.41 28.44
N VAL A 350 -1.20 7.59 27.70
CA VAL A 350 -1.20 8.48 26.52
C VAL A 350 -2.17 8.00 25.45
N VAL A 351 -2.28 6.68 25.20
CA VAL A 351 -3.29 6.13 24.28
C VAL A 351 -4.72 6.40 24.80
N ARG A 352 -4.98 6.21 26.11
CA ARG A 352 -6.29 6.51 26.74
C ARG A 352 -6.67 7.98 26.60
N ILE A 353 -5.73 8.88 26.88
CA ILE A 353 -5.91 10.32 26.74
C ILE A 353 -6.20 10.68 25.28
N GLY A 354 -5.40 10.16 24.35
CA GLY A 354 -5.59 10.38 22.91
C GLY A 354 -6.98 9.93 22.43
N LYS A 355 -7.47 8.77 22.90
CA LYS A 355 -8.83 8.29 22.62
C LYS A 355 -9.89 9.25 23.16
N GLU A 356 -9.80 9.62 24.43
CA GLU A 356 -10.81 10.45 25.09
C GLU A 356 -10.96 11.79 24.36
N ILE A 357 -9.85 12.47 24.04
CA ILE A 357 -9.93 13.76 23.35
C ILE A 357 -10.49 13.65 21.92
N ILE A 358 -10.19 12.55 21.20
CA ILE A 358 -10.78 12.31 19.88
C ILE A 358 -12.30 12.13 20.02
N VAL A 359 -12.75 11.27 20.94
CA VAL A 359 -14.18 10.98 21.11
C VAL A 359 -14.95 12.25 21.49
N ARG A 360 -14.41 13.04 22.43
CA ARG A 360 -15.00 14.32 22.85
C ARG A 360 -15.03 15.35 21.71
N ALA A 361 -13.93 15.49 20.97
CA ALA A 361 -13.87 16.43 19.85
C ALA A 361 -14.75 16.00 18.68
N TRP A 362 -14.82 14.70 18.38
CA TRP A 362 -15.69 14.14 17.35
C TRP A 362 -17.17 14.34 17.69
N GLY A 363 -17.53 14.16 18.97
CA GLY A 363 -18.87 14.45 19.49
C GLY A 363 -19.16 15.94 19.71
N ARG A 364 -18.20 16.83 19.44
CA ARG A 364 -18.27 18.28 19.70
C ARG A 364 -18.68 18.63 21.14
N ASP A 365 -18.11 17.93 22.11
CA ASP A 365 -18.34 18.19 23.53
C ASP A 365 -17.57 19.44 23.98
N CYS A 366 -18.14 20.62 23.76
CA CYS A 366 -17.54 21.89 24.18
C CYS A 366 -17.31 21.97 25.70
N GLY A 367 -18.24 21.41 26.49
CA GLY A 367 -18.18 21.44 27.95
C GLY A 367 -16.96 20.72 28.50
N TYR A 368 -16.54 19.61 27.87
CA TYR A 368 -15.33 18.89 28.24
C TYR A 368 -14.05 19.74 28.11
N PHE A 369 -13.99 20.63 27.12
CA PHE A 369 -12.78 21.42 26.87
C PHE A 369 -12.71 22.73 27.67
N VAL A 370 -13.78 23.14 28.36
CA VAL A 370 -13.77 24.33 29.22
C VAL A 370 -12.75 24.16 30.34
N GLY A 371 -11.73 25.03 30.38
CA GLY A 371 -10.64 24.96 31.37
C GLY A 371 -9.62 23.85 31.11
N HIS A 372 -9.79 23.06 30.05
CA HIS A 372 -8.81 22.08 29.60
C HIS A 372 -7.61 22.80 28.93
N VAL A 373 -6.42 22.19 28.94
CA VAL A 373 -5.24 22.74 28.22
C VAL A 373 -5.48 22.91 26.71
N LEU A 374 -6.48 22.22 26.17
CA LEU A 374 -6.90 22.26 24.77
C LEU A 374 -8.12 23.16 24.51
N GLY A 375 -8.66 23.84 25.54
CA GLY A 375 -9.78 24.78 25.42
C GLY A 375 -9.49 26.10 26.12
N GLY A 376 -8.73 26.97 25.44
CA GLY A 376 -8.45 28.34 25.88
C GLY A 376 -9.42 29.36 25.29
N GLU A 377 -9.33 30.64 25.71
CA GLU A 377 -10.21 31.74 25.25
C GLU A 377 -10.18 31.99 23.73
N ASN A 378 -9.15 31.51 23.01
CA ASN A 378 -9.07 31.57 21.53
C ASN A 378 -9.57 30.29 20.82
N PHE A 379 -9.86 29.24 21.60
CA PHE A 379 -10.67 28.07 21.21
C PHE A 379 -12.03 28.18 21.92
N ASP A 380 -12.68 29.34 21.81
CA ASP A 380 -13.91 29.62 22.55
C ASP A 380 -15.10 28.84 21.98
N PHE A 381 -15.32 27.64 22.54
CA PHE A 381 -16.49 26.82 22.27
C PHE A 381 -17.79 27.36 22.93
N SER A 382 -17.79 28.56 23.54
CA SER A 382 -18.89 29.08 24.34
C SER A 382 -20.02 29.77 23.56
N THR A 383 -19.93 29.89 22.23
CA THR A 383 -20.99 30.49 21.40
C THR A 383 -22.32 29.70 21.42
N LEU A 384 -22.38 28.52 22.04
CA LEU A 384 -23.60 27.74 22.23
C LEU A 384 -24.26 27.84 23.62
N VAL A 385 -23.63 28.50 24.62
CA VAL A 385 -24.17 28.52 26.00
C VAL A 385 -24.88 29.83 26.35
N ASN A 386 -24.73 30.90 25.55
CA ASN A 386 -25.28 32.23 25.85
C ASN A 386 -26.23 32.81 24.77
N SER A 387 -27.09 31.99 24.17
CA SER A 387 -28.32 32.51 23.52
C SER A 387 -29.55 32.08 24.31
N THR A 388 -29.94 32.92 25.26
CA THR A 388 -31.26 32.87 25.89
C THR A 388 -32.36 32.96 24.84
N VAL A 389 -33.23 31.96 24.86
CA VAL A 389 -34.49 31.88 24.10
C VAL A 389 -35.40 33.06 24.46
N PRO A 390 -35.99 33.78 23.48
CA PRO A 390 -37.28 34.40 23.68
C PRO A 390 -38.38 33.43 23.27
N HIS A 391 -39.25 33.14 24.23
CA HIS A 391 -40.54 32.47 24.12
C HIS A 391 -41.23 32.57 22.74
N TRP A 392 -41.58 31.42 22.15
CA TRP A 392 -42.93 31.18 21.64
C TRP A 392 -43.34 29.70 21.78
N SER A 393 -44.58 29.53 22.20
CA SER A 393 -45.22 28.32 22.67
C SER A 393 -45.45 27.28 21.57
N ILE A 394 -45.25 26.01 21.94
CA ILE A 394 -45.67 24.82 21.18
C ILE A 394 -47.21 24.73 21.19
N PRO A 395 -47.86 24.39 20.05
CA PRO A 395 -49.06 23.58 20.09
C PRO A 395 -48.81 22.15 19.60
N ASN A 396 -49.47 21.23 20.30
CA ASN A 396 -49.36 19.78 20.22
C ASN A 396 -49.92 19.16 18.92
N SER A 397 -49.30 18.03 18.55
CA SER A 397 -49.86 16.85 17.87
C SER A 397 -49.85 16.80 16.31
N PRO A 398 -49.86 15.57 15.72
CA PRO A 398 -49.11 15.22 14.51
C PRO A 398 -49.98 15.16 13.25
N ILE A 399 -49.45 15.59 12.10
CA ILE A 399 -50.02 15.26 10.78
C ILE A 399 -48.91 14.94 9.77
N ASP A 400 -49.19 13.86 9.05
CA ASP A 400 -48.42 13.12 8.06
C ASP A 400 -47.98 13.87 6.79
N SER A 401 -46.85 13.38 6.27
CA SER A 401 -46.53 13.15 4.85
C SER A 401 -46.28 14.30 3.85
N CYS A 402 -45.11 14.21 3.21
CA CYS A 402 -44.86 14.41 1.78
C CYS A 402 -45.55 15.58 1.04
N GLU A 403 -45.06 16.82 1.19
CA GLU A 403 -45.21 17.84 0.13
C GLU A 403 -44.31 19.07 0.32
N LEU A 404 -42.97 18.97 0.16
CA LEU A 404 -42.14 20.20 0.11
C LEU A 404 -40.79 20.12 -0.62
N ILE A 405 -40.64 19.26 -1.64
CA ILE A 405 -39.51 19.31 -2.59
C ILE A 405 -40.03 19.17 -4.04
N SER A 406 -40.99 20.01 -4.42
CA SER A 406 -41.40 20.17 -5.82
C SER A 406 -41.82 21.60 -6.15
N ARG A 407 -41.12 22.60 -5.60
CA ARG A 407 -41.45 24.01 -5.87
C ARG A 407 -40.34 25.04 -5.89
N HIS A 408 -39.08 24.65 -6.11
CA HIS A 408 -37.97 25.63 -6.23
C HIS A 408 -36.98 25.42 -7.38
N LEU A 409 -37.40 24.73 -8.45
CA LEU A 409 -36.68 24.73 -9.74
C LEU A 409 -37.67 24.94 -10.88
N LYS A 410 -38.24 26.14 -10.96
CA LYS A 410 -38.90 26.72 -12.13
C LYS A 410 -39.17 28.18 -11.82
N GLU A 411 -38.33 29.08 -12.31
CA GLU A 411 -38.66 30.43 -12.83
C GLU A 411 -37.40 31.30 -12.85
N SER A 412 -36.69 31.28 -13.98
CA SER A 412 -35.99 32.47 -14.49
C SER A 412 -35.77 32.34 -15.99
N HIS A 413 -36.72 32.85 -16.76
CA HIS A 413 -36.51 33.23 -18.14
C HIS A 413 -37.04 34.64 -18.32
N PHE A 414 -36.20 35.53 -18.86
CA PHE A 414 -36.46 36.67 -19.74
C PHE A 414 -35.09 37.36 -19.94
N ARG A 415 -34.62 37.85 -21.09
CA ARG A 415 -34.97 37.83 -22.52
C ARG A 415 -33.76 38.50 -23.22
N SER A 416 -33.40 38.08 -24.43
CA SER A 416 -32.85 38.98 -25.46
C SER A 416 -32.82 38.27 -26.82
N GLU A 417 -33.30 38.96 -27.85
CA GLU A 417 -33.66 38.51 -29.19
C GLU A 417 -32.49 38.59 -30.18
N ASN A 418 -32.36 37.65 -31.13
CA ASN A 418 -32.56 37.90 -32.57
C ASN A 418 -32.28 36.66 -33.47
N PRO A 419 -32.81 36.62 -34.70
CA PRO A 419 -33.11 35.38 -35.42
C PRO A 419 -32.18 35.07 -36.61
N GLY A 420 -32.23 33.80 -37.05
CA GLY A 420 -32.10 33.46 -38.47
C GLY A 420 -30.86 32.66 -38.86
N THR A 421 -30.98 31.34 -38.96
CA THR A 421 -31.10 30.64 -40.26
C THR A 421 -31.07 29.12 -40.04
N ARG A 422 -32.00 28.48 -40.73
CA ARG A 422 -32.33 27.05 -40.66
C ARG A 422 -31.54 26.33 -41.75
N LYS A 423 -30.68 25.38 -41.40
CA LYS A 423 -30.36 24.24 -42.28
C LYS A 423 -30.23 22.95 -41.47
N GLN A 424 -31.25 22.11 -41.64
CA GLN A 424 -31.26 20.69 -41.29
C GLN A 424 -30.25 19.95 -42.15
N THR A 425 -29.46 19.07 -41.54
CA THR A 425 -28.97 17.84 -42.16
C THR A 425 -29.17 16.69 -41.18
N LYS A 426 -29.84 15.62 -41.67
CA LYS A 426 -30.16 14.36 -40.99
C LYS A 426 -29.05 13.34 -41.24
N LEU A 427 -28.77 12.47 -40.27
CA LEU A 427 -28.33 11.06 -40.42
C LEU A 427 -28.44 10.35 -39.03
N PRO A 428 -28.55 9.01 -38.94
CA PRO A 428 -29.85 8.35 -38.70
C PRO A 428 -29.94 7.46 -37.45
N SER A 429 -31.20 7.14 -37.12
CA SER A 429 -31.67 6.09 -36.22
C SER A 429 -31.14 4.70 -36.59
N ALA A 430 -30.40 4.07 -35.68
CA ALA A 430 -30.39 2.62 -35.43
C ALA A 430 -29.50 2.28 -34.23
N PHE A 431 -29.96 2.44 -32.98
CA PHE A 431 -29.34 1.74 -31.82
C PHE A 431 -30.21 1.68 -30.54
N LEU A 432 -31.53 1.47 -30.68
CA LEU A 432 -32.40 1.18 -29.52
C LEU A 432 -33.37 0.03 -29.80
N THR A 433 -32.83 -1.16 -30.10
CA THR A 433 -33.59 -2.41 -29.99
C THR A 433 -32.62 -3.58 -29.77
N ARG A 434 -32.34 -3.91 -28.49
CA ARG A 434 -31.94 -5.26 -27.99
C ARG A 434 -31.47 -5.17 -26.52
N LEU A 435 -32.42 -5.03 -25.60
CA LEU A 435 -32.26 -5.36 -24.17
C LEU A 435 -33.64 -5.75 -23.62
N SER A 436 -34.17 -6.89 -24.09
CA SER A 436 -35.40 -7.50 -23.57
C SER A 436 -35.39 -9.03 -23.73
N THR A 437 -34.23 -9.66 -23.49
CA THR A 437 -34.13 -11.13 -23.38
C THR A 437 -32.91 -11.50 -22.53
N ALA A 438 -32.97 -11.28 -21.21
CA ALA A 438 -32.10 -11.89 -20.19
C ALA A 438 -32.48 -11.47 -18.76
N VAL A 439 -33.79 -11.48 -18.43
CA VAL A 439 -34.26 -11.37 -17.04
C VAL A 439 -35.31 -12.46 -16.85
N THR A 440 -34.86 -13.71 -16.85
CA THR A 440 -35.65 -14.86 -16.42
C THR A 440 -34.64 -15.93 -16.05
N LEU A 441 -34.27 -15.99 -14.77
CA LEU A 441 -33.65 -17.12 -14.05
C LEU A 441 -33.37 -16.56 -12.64
N TYR A 442 -33.92 -17.20 -11.61
CA TYR A 442 -34.07 -16.76 -10.21
C TYR A 442 -35.30 -15.90 -9.90
N ARG A 443 -36.48 -16.52 -10.00
CA ARG A 443 -37.67 -16.14 -9.26
C ARG A 443 -38.06 -17.34 -8.39
N SER A 444 -37.91 -17.23 -7.08
CA SER A 444 -38.53 -18.17 -6.13
C SER A 444 -40.01 -17.79 -5.94
N PRO A 445 -40.91 -18.75 -5.71
CA PRO A 445 -42.35 -18.51 -5.69
C PRO A 445 -42.84 -18.08 -4.30
N GLU A 446 -43.71 -17.06 -4.24
CA GLU A 446 -44.44 -16.72 -3.02
C GLU A 446 -45.96 -16.72 -3.24
N ASN A 447 -46.63 -17.25 -2.21
CA ASN A 447 -48.00 -17.01 -1.73
C ASN A 447 -49.17 -17.79 -2.35
N SER A 448 -49.51 -18.90 -1.68
CA SER A 448 -50.89 -19.32 -1.47
C SER A 448 -51.28 -19.13 0.01
N THR A 449 -52.45 -18.54 0.20
CA THR A 449 -53.17 -18.14 1.43
C THR A 449 -53.12 -19.10 2.63
N PRO A 450 -53.15 -18.60 3.89
CA PRO A 450 -53.21 -19.43 5.09
C PRO A 450 -54.65 -19.73 5.51
N THR A 451 -54.92 -21.00 5.82
CA THR A 451 -56.11 -21.43 6.58
C THR A 451 -55.68 -21.72 8.02
N GLN A 452 -56.44 -21.22 8.99
CA GLN A 452 -56.23 -21.41 10.43
C GLN A 452 -56.17 -22.88 10.83
N LEU A 453 -55.21 -23.23 11.69
CA LEU A 453 -55.43 -24.16 12.81
C LEU A 453 -54.35 -24.01 13.88
N CYS A 454 -54.83 -23.94 15.11
CA CYS A 454 -54.14 -23.59 16.35
C CYS A 454 -53.53 -24.85 16.99
N TRP A 455 -52.27 -24.84 17.43
CA TRP A 455 -51.77 -25.70 18.52
C TRP A 455 -50.61 -25.03 19.29
N GLN A 456 -50.53 -25.34 20.58
CA GLN A 456 -49.97 -24.59 21.70
C GLN A 456 -48.46 -24.80 21.97
N SER A 457 -47.80 -23.71 22.37
CA SER A 457 -46.81 -23.49 23.46
C SER A 457 -45.66 -24.45 23.83
N SER A 458 -44.42 -23.92 23.66
CA SER A 458 -43.20 -23.96 24.55
C SER A 458 -42.17 -25.12 24.51
N PRO A 459 -40.87 -24.91 24.86
CA PRO A 459 -40.02 -23.69 24.87
C PRO A 459 -38.65 -23.83 24.11
N ARG A 460 -37.99 -22.69 23.81
CA ARG A 460 -36.69 -22.58 23.10
C ARG A 460 -35.47 -22.70 24.05
N PRO A 461 -34.31 -23.21 23.59
CA PRO A 461 -33.01 -22.90 24.17
C PRO A 461 -32.27 -21.80 23.38
N HIS A 462 -31.75 -20.84 24.16
CA HIS A 462 -30.70 -19.82 23.92
C HIS A 462 -30.20 -19.53 22.49
N GLN A 463 -30.56 -18.33 22.00
CA GLN A 463 -29.84 -17.62 20.94
C GLN A 463 -28.67 -16.83 21.54
N THR A 464 -27.47 -17.06 21.02
CA THR A 464 -26.29 -16.22 21.19
C THR A 464 -26.53 -14.88 20.49
N GLN A 465 -26.50 -13.77 21.22
CA GLN A 465 -26.59 -12.42 20.65
C GLN A 465 -25.30 -12.08 19.90
N MET A 466 -25.44 -11.69 18.62
CA MET A 466 -24.38 -11.04 17.84
C MET A 466 -24.41 -9.53 18.07
N PRO A 467 -23.24 -8.85 18.11
CA PRO A 467 -23.17 -7.41 18.33
C PRO A 467 -23.65 -6.63 17.10
N SER A 468 -24.47 -5.62 17.36
CA SER A 468 -25.07 -4.71 16.39
C SER A 468 -24.04 -3.71 15.86
N SER A 469 -23.57 -3.92 14.63
CA SER A 469 -22.83 -2.93 13.85
C SER A 469 -23.73 -2.31 12.78
N ASP A 470 -23.40 -1.07 12.44
CA ASP A 470 -23.90 -0.25 11.33
C ASP A 470 -24.29 -1.08 10.08
N THR A 471 -25.57 -1.43 9.96
CA THR A 471 -26.06 -2.26 8.86
C THR A 471 -27.40 -1.75 8.36
N SER A 472 -27.39 -0.85 7.36
CA SER A 472 -28.49 -0.78 6.37
C SER A 472 -28.21 0.14 5.17
N ARG A 473 -26.99 0.15 4.59
CA ARG A 473 -26.90 0.59 3.18
C ARG A 473 -27.38 -0.57 2.31
N PRO A 474 -28.41 -0.39 1.47
CA PRO A 474 -28.91 -1.46 0.62
C PRO A 474 -27.82 -1.89 -0.36
N CYS A 475 -27.78 -3.18 -0.67
CA CYS A 475 -26.83 -3.72 -1.64
C CYS A 475 -26.93 -2.92 -2.94
N LYS A 476 -25.81 -2.34 -3.39
CA LYS A 476 -25.81 -1.49 -4.58
C LYS A 476 -26.34 -2.20 -5.83
N ARG A 477 -26.15 -3.53 -5.89
CA ARG A 477 -26.47 -4.41 -7.02
C ARG A 477 -27.92 -4.88 -7.04
N CYS A 478 -28.41 -5.50 -5.96
CA CYS A 478 -29.77 -6.05 -5.90
C CYS A 478 -30.76 -5.24 -5.05
N LYS A 479 -30.30 -4.18 -4.40
CA LYS A 479 -31.08 -3.32 -3.49
C LYS A 479 -31.62 -4.02 -2.23
N ALA A 480 -31.15 -5.23 -1.91
CA ALA A 480 -31.45 -5.90 -0.65
C ALA A 480 -31.02 -5.03 0.53
N GLU A 481 -31.85 -4.96 1.57
CA GLU A 481 -31.66 -4.04 2.71
C GLU A 481 -30.35 -4.30 3.48
N TYR A 482 -29.88 -5.55 3.48
CA TYR A 482 -28.67 -5.97 4.17
C TYR A 482 -27.48 -6.18 3.22
N ALA A 483 -26.44 -5.38 3.38
CA ALA A 483 -25.19 -5.48 2.63
C ALA A 483 -23.98 -5.43 3.57
N ALA A 484 -23.59 -6.58 4.10
CA ALA A 484 -22.50 -6.70 5.08
C ALA A 484 -21.08 -6.66 4.50
N PHE A 485 -20.92 -6.67 3.17
CA PHE A 485 -19.60 -6.77 2.52
C PHE A 485 -19.34 -5.55 1.66
N LEU A 486 -18.07 -5.17 1.53
CA LEU A 486 -17.64 -4.17 0.56
C LEU A 486 -16.99 -4.89 -0.61
N LEU A 487 -17.57 -4.73 -1.79
CA LEU A 487 -16.94 -5.14 -3.03
C LEU A 487 -16.30 -3.91 -3.66
N ARG A 488 -14.97 -3.79 -3.53
CA ARG A 488 -14.22 -2.56 -3.79
C ARG A 488 -14.72 -1.47 -2.83
N THR A 489 -15.48 -0.51 -3.32
CA THR A 489 -16.08 0.56 -2.51
C THR A 489 -17.60 0.43 -2.38
N ASP A 490 -18.21 -0.60 -2.98
CA ASP A 490 -19.65 -0.73 -3.09
C ASP A 490 -20.25 -1.70 -2.06
N PRO A 491 -21.21 -1.24 -1.22
CA PRO A 491 -21.96 -2.12 -0.32
C PRO A 491 -22.64 -3.24 -1.09
N THR A 492 -22.31 -4.48 -0.73
CA THR A 492 -22.69 -5.68 -1.46
C THR A 492 -23.16 -6.77 -0.48
N CYS A 493 -24.33 -7.37 -0.73
CA CYS A 493 -24.78 -8.52 0.05
C CYS A 493 -23.98 -9.78 -0.32
N ARG A 494 -24.02 -10.79 0.54
CA ARG A 494 -23.30 -12.06 0.35
C ARG A 494 -23.50 -12.64 -1.06
N ASP A 495 -24.75 -12.76 -1.49
CA ASP A 495 -25.08 -13.43 -2.75
C ASP A 495 -24.59 -12.63 -3.97
N CYS A 496 -24.72 -11.31 -3.93
CA CYS A 496 -24.19 -10.44 -4.98
C CYS A 496 -22.66 -10.46 -5.06
N TYR A 497 -21.98 -10.68 -3.93
CA TYR A 497 -20.52 -10.82 -3.87
C TYR A 497 -20.08 -12.13 -4.53
N ILE A 498 -20.68 -13.25 -4.12
CA ILE A 498 -20.41 -14.58 -4.70
C ILE A 498 -20.71 -14.56 -6.21
N GLN A 499 -21.85 -13.98 -6.60
CA GLN A 499 -22.24 -13.84 -8.01
C GLN A 499 -21.26 -12.98 -8.80
N TYR A 500 -20.68 -11.93 -8.21
CA TYR A 500 -19.68 -11.12 -8.89
C TYR A 500 -18.43 -11.92 -9.25
N VAL A 501 -17.87 -12.64 -8.29
CA VAL A 501 -16.66 -13.45 -8.49
C VAL A 501 -16.93 -14.54 -9.54
N ALA A 502 -18.05 -15.26 -9.40
CA ALA A 502 -18.46 -16.27 -10.37
C ALA A 502 -18.70 -15.69 -11.78
N TYR A 503 -19.38 -14.54 -11.88
CA TYR A 503 -19.63 -13.85 -13.15
C TYR A 503 -18.33 -13.47 -13.88
N LYS A 504 -17.33 -12.95 -13.14
CA LYS A 504 -16.04 -12.57 -13.71
C LYS A 504 -15.33 -13.77 -14.34
N LEU A 505 -15.28 -14.90 -13.62
CA LEU A 505 -14.72 -16.14 -14.15
C LEU A 505 -15.52 -16.66 -15.35
N ASN A 506 -16.84 -16.71 -15.26
CA ASN A 506 -17.70 -17.25 -16.32
C ASN A 506 -17.59 -16.44 -17.61
N LYS A 507 -17.46 -15.11 -17.51
CA LYS A 507 -17.19 -14.25 -18.67
C LYS A 507 -15.88 -14.63 -19.37
N ARG A 508 -14.81 -14.95 -18.62
CA ARG A 508 -13.53 -15.39 -19.17
C ARG A 508 -13.62 -16.80 -19.77
N LEU A 509 -14.26 -17.74 -19.09
CA LEU A 509 -14.47 -19.09 -19.62
C LEU A 509 -15.32 -19.09 -20.89
N GLY A 510 -16.31 -18.20 -20.99
CA GLY A 510 -17.09 -18.01 -22.22
C GLY A 510 -16.23 -17.50 -23.38
N ALA A 511 -15.31 -16.56 -23.12
CA ALA A 511 -14.36 -16.09 -24.12
C ALA A 511 -13.37 -17.18 -24.54
N LEU A 512 -12.81 -17.93 -23.58
CA LEU A 512 -11.96 -19.09 -23.83
C LEU A 512 -12.67 -20.14 -24.68
N HIS A 513 -13.90 -20.50 -24.32
CA HIS A 513 -14.69 -21.46 -25.06
C HIS A 513 -14.91 -21.01 -26.50
N LYS A 514 -15.19 -19.71 -26.73
CA LYS A 514 -15.32 -19.16 -28.07
C LYS A 514 -14.01 -19.23 -28.86
N ALA A 515 -12.87 -19.01 -28.21
CA ALA A 515 -11.55 -19.02 -28.84
C ALA A 515 -11.04 -20.44 -29.17
N THR A 516 -11.38 -21.43 -28.35
CA THR A 516 -10.91 -22.82 -28.49
C THR A 516 -11.88 -23.72 -29.26
N ARG A 517 -13.09 -23.24 -29.57
CA ARG A 517 -14.07 -24.02 -30.31
C ARG A 517 -13.69 -24.13 -31.79
N SER A 518 -13.06 -25.24 -32.15
CA SER A 518 -12.67 -25.54 -33.54
C SER A 518 -13.78 -26.21 -34.36
N SER A 519 -14.86 -26.71 -33.74
CA SER A 519 -15.94 -27.43 -34.44
C SER A 519 -17.33 -27.09 -33.92
N LYS A 520 -18.34 -27.29 -34.79
CA LYS A 520 -19.75 -27.24 -34.41
C LYS A 520 -20.19 -28.51 -33.67
N LYS A 521 -19.43 -29.62 -33.77
CA LYS A 521 -19.72 -30.87 -33.05
C LYS A 521 -19.66 -30.66 -31.54
N LEU A 522 -20.59 -31.26 -30.83
CA LEU A 522 -20.64 -31.25 -29.37
C LEU A 522 -19.55 -32.21 -28.86
N THR A 523 -18.53 -31.67 -28.20
CA THR A 523 -17.46 -32.44 -27.56
C THR A 523 -17.44 -32.11 -26.07
N THR A 524 -16.94 -33.04 -25.26
CA THR A 524 -16.64 -32.76 -23.85
C THR A 524 -15.62 -31.63 -23.76
N ARG A 525 -15.88 -30.68 -22.85
CA ARG A 525 -14.98 -29.57 -22.58
C ARG A 525 -14.16 -29.92 -21.36
N ARG A 526 -12.89 -30.26 -21.58
CA ARG A 526 -11.96 -30.56 -20.50
C ARG A 526 -10.93 -29.44 -20.39
N TYR A 527 -10.82 -28.84 -19.22
CA TYR A 527 -9.82 -27.81 -18.90
C TYR A 527 -9.03 -28.26 -17.68
N LEU A 528 -7.71 -28.09 -17.72
CA LEU A 528 -6.85 -28.34 -16.57
C LEU A 528 -6.68 -27.06 -15.76
N ALA A 529 -6.79 -27.13 -14.44
CA ALA A 529 -6.41 -26.06 -13.54
C ALA A 529 -5.36 -26.52 -12.52
N GLY A 530 -4.33 -25.71 -12.31
CA GLY A 530 -3.33 -25.95 -11.27
C GLY A 530 -3.85 -25.54 -9.88
N LEU A 531 -3.71 -26.43 -8.90
CA LEU A 531 -4.06 -26.20 -7.49
C LEU A 531 -2.79 -26.08 -6.65
N SER A 532 -2.58 -24.90 -6.07
CA SER A 532 -1.46 -24.61 -5.15
C SER A 532 -1.89 -24.60 -3.67
N PHE A 533 -3.16 -24.92 -3.39
CA PHE A 533 -3.81 -24.74 -2.09
C PHE A 533 -3.87 -23.31 -1.54
N GLY A 534 -3.36 -22.32 -2.28
CA GLY A 534 -3.53 -20.91 -1.97
C GLY A 534 -4.92 -20.37 -2.35
N PRO A 535 -5.33 -19.20 -1.80
CA PRO A 535 -6.68 -18.67 -1.95
C PRO A 535 -7.18 -18.66 -3.40
N SER A 536 -6.36 -18.16 -4.33
CA SER A 536 -6.77 -17.98 -5.72
C SER A 536 -6.95 -19.30 -6.47
N SER A 537 -6.08 -20.30 -6.27
CA SER A 537 -6.22 -21.59 -6.95
C SER A 537 -7.37 -22.42 -6.37
N SER A 538 -7.64 -22.29 -5.07
CA SER A 538 -8.79 -22.91 -4.41
C SER A 538 -10.13 -22.33 -4.85
N VAL A 539 -10.24 -21.00 -4.98
CA VAL A 539 -11.45 -20.36 -5.54
C VAL A 539 -11.65 -20.74 -7.00
N LEU A 540 -10.58 -20.85 -7.80
CA LEU A 540 -10.68 -21.35 -9.17
C LEU A 540 -11.24 -22.78 -9.20
N ALA A 541 -10.73 -23.68 -8.36
CA ALA A 541 -11.22 -25.06 -8.28
C ALA A 541 -12.70 -25.14 -7.87
N GLN A 542 -13.12 -24.38 -6.85
CA GLN A 542 -14.52 -24.28 -6.44
C GLN A 542 -15.43 -23.84 -7.59
N LEU A 543 -15.08 -22.74 -8.25
CA LEU A 543 -15.90 -22.18 -9.33
C LEU A 543 -15.98 -23.11 -10.54
N LEU A 544 -14.90 -23.83 -10.86
CA LEU A 544 -14.91 -24.83 -11.92
C LEU A 544 -15.78 -26.04 -11.57
N SER A 545 -15.72 -26.53 -10.33
CA SER A 545 -16.62 -27.58 -9.82
C SER A 545 -18.08 -27.14 -9.91
N ASP A 546 -18.40 -25.90 -9.50
CA ASP A 546 -19.75 -25.35 -9.61
C ASP A 546 -20.23 -25.25 -11.08
N GLN A 547 -19.34 -24.91 -12.01
CA GLN A 547 -19.68 -24.92 -13.44
C GLN A 547 -19.94 -26.34 -13.96
N ALA A 548 -19.17 -27.34 -13.51
CA ALA A 548 -19.37 -28.74 -13.90
C ALA A 548 -20.73 -29.25 -13.43
N ARG A 549 -21.05 -28.99 -12.16
CA ARG A 549 -22.35 -29.28 -11.56
C ARG A 549 -23.50 -28.63 -12.35
N HIS A 550 -23.37 -27.33 -12.63
CA HIS A 550 -24.40 -26.59 -13.39
C HIS A 550 -24.61 -27.14 -14.81
N HIS A 551 -23.54 -27.53 -15.50
CA HIS A 551 -23.62 -28.14 -16.83
C HIS A 551 -24.29 -29.53 -16.79
N SER A 552 -24.01 -30.31 -15.76
CA SER A 552 -24.62 -31.63 -15.52
C SER A 552 -26.12 -31.51 -15.22
N GLU A 553 -26.50 -30.67 -14.25
CA GLU A 553 -27.88 -30.46 -13.81
C GLU A 553 -28.78 -29.92 -14.95
N ASN A 554 -28.26 -28.99 -15.76
CA ASN A 554 -29.04 -28.37 -16.84
C ASN A 554 -29.01 -29.15 -18.17
N LYS A 555 -28.47 -30.38 -18.18
CA LYS A 555 -28.34 -31.22 -19.38
C LYS A 555 -27.74 -30.43 -20.56
N ALA A 556 -26.69 -29.67 -20.28
CA ALA A 556 -26.05 -28.86 -21.29
C ALA A 556 -25.57 -29.77 -22.45
N SER A 557 -25.74 -29.31 -23.68
CA SER A 557 -25.39 -30.07 -24.89
C SER A 557 -23.93 -30.56 -24.97
N SER A 558 -23.04 -30.03 -24.12
CA SER A 558 -21.61 -30.35 -24.08
C SER A 558 -21.20 -30.44 -22.60
N PRO A 559 -20.78 -31.64 -22.13
CA PRO A 559 -20.30 -31.84 -20.76
C PRO A 559 -19.09 -30.95 -20.46
N PHE A 560 -18.97 -30.52 -19.20
CA PHE A 560 -17.84 -29.74 -18.70
C PHE A 560 -17.12 -30.52 -17.61
N GLU A 561 -15.85 -30.84 -17.84
CA GLU A 561 -15.03 -31.70 -16.98
C GLU A 561 -13.76 -30.95 -16.56
N PRO A 562 -13.76 -30.31 -15.38
CA PRO A 562 -12.57 -29.68 -14.85
C PRO A 562 -11.61 -30.73 -14.26
N VAL A 563 -10.35 -30.66 -14.68
CA VAL A 563 -9.24 -31.47 -14.19
C VAL A 563 -8.39 -30.58 -13.29
N ILE A 564 -8.36 -30.87 -11.99
CA ILE A 564 -7.63 -30.09 -10.99
C ILE A 564 -6.38 -30.87 -10.58
N ILE A 565 -5.20 -30.31 -10.85
CA ILE A 565 -3.93 -30.95 -10.55
C ILE A 565 -3.14 -30.16 -9.52
N HIS A 566 -2.75 -30.83 -8.45
CA HIS A 566 -1.72 -30.35 -7.54
C HIS A 566 -0.37 -30.98 -7.90
N ILE A 567 0.68 -30.15 -8.00
CA ILE A 567 2.06 -30.65 -8.12
C ILE A 567 2.66 -30.68 -6.71
N ASP A 568 2.95 -31.88 -6.21
CA ASP A 568 3.60 -32.09 -4.91
C ASP A 568 5.09 -31.79 -5.05
N THR A 569 5.51 -30.65 -4.49
CA THR A 569 6.88 -30.14 -4.58
C THR A 569 7.80 -30.70 -3.49
N GLU A 570 7.28 -31.51 -2.58
CA GLU A 570 8.06 -32.13 -1.53
C GLU A 570 8.95 -33.23 -2.12
N LEU A 571 10.27 -33.12 -1.89
CA LEU A 571 11.26 -34.07 -2.42
C LEU A 571 11.74 -35.07 -1.35
N SER A 572 11.29 -34.94 -0.09
CA SER A 572 11.63 -35.91 0.96
C SER A 572 10.85 -37.22 0.83
N ASN A 573 11.56 -38.33 0.98
CA ASN A 573 10.96 -39.66 1.02
C ASN A 573 10.40 -39.93 2.41
N THR A 574 9.15 -39.51 2.65
CA THR A 574 8.41 -39.92 3.84
C THR A 574 7.61 -41.18 3.52
N GLU A 575 7.81 -42.25 4.31
CA GLU A 575 6.97 -43.45 4.21
C GLU A 575 5.55 -43.09 4.69
N GLY A 576 4.59 -43.00 3.75
CA GLY A 576 3.19 -42.72 4.05
C GLY A 576 2.48 -41.86 3.00
N GLU A 577 1.21 -41.55 3.25
CA GLU A 577 0.44 -40.63 2.41
C GLU A 577 0.88 -39.17 2.66
N SER A 578 1.37 -38.49 1.62
CA SER A 578 1.91 -37.12 1.73
C SER A 578 0.85 -36.14 2.25
N PRO A 579 1.23 -35.08 3.01
CA PRO A 579 0.30 -34.06 3.48
C PRO A 579 -0.52 -33.45 2.34
N ALA A 580 0.10 -33.27 1.17
CA ALA A 580 -0.56 -32.79 -0.04
C ALA A 580 -1.67 -33.75 -0.53
N LYS A 581 -1.43 -35.06 -0.54
CA LYS A 581 -2.45 -36.06 -0.91
C LYS A 581 -3.63 -36.06 0.05
N LYS A 582 -3.38 -35.96 1.35
CA LYS A 582 -4.44 -35.87 2.38
C LYS A 582 -5.30 -34.62 2.18
N LEU A 583 -4.66 -33.46 2.01
CA LEU A 583 -5.36 -32.21 1.76
C LEU A 583 -6.16 -32.26 0.45
N LEU A 584 -5.60 -32.85 -0.61
CA LEU A 584 -6.32 -33.05 -1.87
C LEU A 584 -7.55 -33.95 -1.71
N GLY A 585 -7.51 -34.92 -0.78
CA GLY A 585 -8.66 -35.72 -0.38
C GLY A 585 -9.81 -34.88 0.17
N GLU A 586 -9.51 -33.88 1.01
CA GLU A 586 -10.51 -32.94 1.52
C GLU A 586 -11.10 -32.05 0.41
N TYR A 587 -10.27 -31.58 -0.53
CA TYR A 587 -10.76 -30.85 -1.71
C TYR A 587 -11.71 -31.70 -2.54
N ARG A 588 -11.36 -32.98 -2.79
CA ARG A 588 -12.23 -33.91 -3.52
C ARG A 588 -13.55 -34.15 -2.80
N ARG A 589 -13.54 -34.18 -1.46
CA ARG A 589 -14.74 -34.35 -0.64
C ARG A 589 -15.69 -33.16 -0.75
N VAL A 590 -15.18 -31.93 -0.71
CA VAL A 590 -16.02 -30.71 -0.76
C VAL A 590 -16.36 -30.25 -2.18
N LEU A 591 -15.59 -30.69 -3.19
CA LEU A 591 -15.76 -30.36 -4.62
C LEU A 591 -15.97 -31.62 -5.48
N PRO A 592 -17.08 -32.35 -5.35
CA PRO A 592 -17.24 -33.68 -5.97
C PRO A 592 -17.35 -33.66 -7.50
N ASP A 593 -17.72 -32.53 -8.11
CA ASP A 593 -17.95 -32.40 -9.56
C ASP A 593 -16.67 -32.12 -10.36
N ALA A 594 -15.51 -32.12 -9.70
CA ALA A 594 -14.21 -31.96 -10.33
C ALA A 594 -13.32 -33.18 -10.12
N MET A 595 -12.47 -33.47 -11.12
CA MET A 595 -11.45 -34.52 -11.00
C MET A 595 -10.21 -33.95 -10.32
N PHE A 596 -9.65 -34.65 -9.33
CA PHE A 596 -8.44 -34.24 -8.61
C PHE A 596 -7.32 -35.25 -8.76
N GLU A 597 -6.12 -34.78 -9.07
CA GLU A 597 -4.89 -35.58 -9.16
C GLU A 597 -3.73 -34.88 -8.42
N CYS A 598 -2.93 -35.67 -7.70
CA CYS A 598 -1.68 -35.23 -7.07
C CYS A 598 -0.52 -35.83 -7.85
N VAL A 599 0.30 -34.98 -8.46
CA VAL A 599 1.44 -35.38 -9.31
C VAL A 599 2.74 -34.99 -8.60
N PRO A 600 3.67 -35.93 -8.35
CA PRO A 600 4.94 -35.58 -7.72
C PRO A 600 5.84 -34.79 -8.68
N LEU A 601 6.59 -33.82 -8.17
CA LEU A 601 7.44 -32.95 -9.00
C LEU A 601 8.47 -33.74 -9.84
N LYS A 602 8.96 -34.89 -9.35
CA LYS A 602 9.90 -35.77 -10.08
C LYS A 602 9.43 -36.18 -11.48
N ASP A 603 8.12 -36.24 -11.72
CA ASP A 603 7.55 -36.55 -13.04
C ASP A 603 7.97 -35.52 -14.09
N VAL A 604 8.38 -34.32 -13.67
CA VAL A 604 8.93 -33.28 -14.56
C VAL A 604 10.13 -33.80 -15.36
N LEU A 605 10.93 -34.73 -14.83
CA LEU A 605 12.11 -35.28 -15.51
C LEU A 605 11.76 -36.00 -16.83
N SER A 606 10.50 -36.40 -17.01
CA SER A 606 9.98 -36.98 -18.26
C SER A 606 9.48 -35.95 -19.27
N VAL A 607 9.41 -34.67 -18.88
CA VAL A 607 8.87 -33.59 -19.71
C VAL A 607 9.82 -33.30 -20.87
N LYS A 608 9.29 -33.44 -22.09
CA LYS A 608 10.02 -33.13 -23.33
C LYS A 608 10.02 -31.65 -23.71
N SER A 609 9.24 -30.82 -23.01
CA SER A 609 9.23 -29.37 -23.29
C SER A 609 10.38 -28.59 -22.65
N ILE A 610 11.30 -29.29 -22.01
CA ILE A 610 12.53 -28.74 -21.42
C ILE A 610 13.71 -29.38 -22.17
N ASP A 611 14.62 -28.53 -22.64
CA ASP A 611 15.96 -28.94 -23.06
C ASP A 611 16.82 -29.17 -21.81
N TRP A 612 16.81 -30.42 -21.32
CA TRP A 612 17.54 -30.80 -20.12
C TRP A 612 19.06 -30.63 -20.22
N SER A 613 19.62 -30.48 -21.43
CA SER A 613 21.04 -30.17 -21.62
C SER A 613 21.40 -28.74 -21.21
N THR A 614 20.40 -27.86 -21.05
CA THR A 614 20.60 -26.48 -20.59
C THR A 614 20.64 -26.31 -19.08
N LEU A 615 20.32 -27.36 -18.31
CA LEU A 615 20.28 -27.33 -16.86
C LEU A 615 21.51 -28.04 -16.26
N PRO A 616 22.00 -27.62 -15.08
CA PRO A 616 23.19 -28.20 -14.44
C PRO A 616 22.84 -29.56 -13.81
N LEU A 617 22.61 -30.56 -14.67
CA LEU A 617 22.34 -31.94 -14.29
C LEU A 617 23.50 -32.84 -14.69
N ASP A 618 23.89 -33.75 -13.80
CA ASP A 618 24.86 -34.79 -14.10
C ASP A 618 24.35 -35.71 -15.22
N THR A 619 25.23 -36.09 -16.16
CA THR A 619 24.92 -36.96 -17.31
C THR A 619 24.73 -38.45 -16.97
N VAL A 620 24.45 -38.77 -15.69
CA VAL A 620 24.25 -40.15 -15.25
C VAL A 620 22.92 -40.70 -15.78
N THR A 621 22.95 -41.96 -16.21
CA THR A 621 21.87 -42.69 -16.88
C THR A 621 20.51 -42.56 -16.19
N PRO A 622 19.40 -42.56 -16.96
CA PRO A 622 18.05 -42.60 -16.41
C PRO A 622 17.85 -43.93 -15.69
N ASP A 623 17.97 -43.92 -14.37
CA ASP A 623 17.63 -45.07 -13.53
C ASP A 623 16.23 -44.84 -12.97
N ASP A 624 15.32 -45.77 -13.26
CA ASP A 624 13.89 -45.82 -12.85
C ASP A 624 13.67 -45.96 -11.32
N ASP A 625 14.66 -45.62 -10.50
CA ASP A 625 14.56 -45.69 -9.04
C ASP A 625 14.04 -44.37 -8.46
N ASP A 626 13.02 -44.50 -7.61
CA ASP A 626 12.24 -43.37 -7.08
C ASP A 626 13.08 -42.44 -6.20
N ASP A 627 13.98 -43.04 -5.40
CA ASP A 627 14.91 -42.33 -4.53
C ASP A 627 15.95 -41.52 -5.33
N LYS A 628 16.40 -42.07 -6.48
CA LYS A 628 17.38 -41.42 -7.35
C LYS A 628 16.79 -40.22 -8.10
N SER A 629 15.51 -40.28 -8.47
CA SER A 629 14.82 -39.20 -9.20
C SER A 629 14.58 -37.95 -8.34
N ASN A 630 14.10 -38.15 -7.09
CA ASN A 630 14.01 -37.07 -6.11
C ASN A 630 15.39 -36.49 -5.78
N GLY A 631 16.39 -37.35 -5.58
CA GLY A 631 17.78 -36.93 -5.37
C GLY A 631 18.36 -36.12 -6.53
N ARG A 632 17.98 -36.43 -7.78
CA ARG A 632 18.41 -35.68 -8.98
C ARG A 632 17.84 -34.26 -8.99
N LEU A 633 16.56 -34.07 -8.68
CA LEU A 633 15.98 -32.73 -8.56
C LEU A 633 16.57 -31.95 -7.37
N GLN A 634 16.84 -32.62 -6.25
CA GLN A 634 17.48 -31.97 -5.11
C GLN A 634 18.88 -31.45 -5.46
N ARG A 635 19.69 -32.25 -6.19
CA ARG A 635 20.99 -31.81 -6.69
C ARG A 635 20.87 -30.63 -7.64
N LEU A 636 19.91 -30.65 -8.56
CA LEU A 636 19.62 -29.52 -9.46
C LEU A 636 19.32 -28.24 -8.68
N PHE A 637 18.39 -28.25 -7.73
CA PHE A 637 18.08 -27.05 -6.95
C PHE A 637 19.26 -26.60 -6.08
N ASN A 638 20.03 -27.52 -5.52
CA ASN A 638 21.21 -27.19 -4.72
C ASN A 638 22.33 -26.54 -5.55
N ALA A 639 22.44 -26.89 -6.84
CA ALA A 639 23.41 -26.31 -7.76
C ALA A 639 23.10 -24.86 -8.17
N LEU A 640 21.87 -24.40 -7.98
CA LEU A 640 21.48 -23.03 -8.31
C LEU A 640 22.02 -22.00 -7.30
N PRO A 641 22.45 -20.81 -7.78
CA PRO A 641 23.24 -19.86 -6.99
C PRO A 641 22.44 -19.15 -5.89
N THR A 642 21.14 -18.93 -6.09
CA THR A 642 20.32 -18.11 -5.17
C THR A 642 18.95 -18.74 -4.88
N LEU A 643 18.31 -18.28 -3.80
CA LEU A 643 16.93 -18.64 -3.47
C LEU A 643 15.94 -18.20 -4.57
N THR A 644 16.18 -17.03 -5.16
CA THR A 644 15.44 -16.53 -6.33
C THR A 644 15.54 -17.50 -7.49
N SER A 645 16.76 -17.95 -7.85
CA SER A 645 16.96 -18.94 -8.91
C SER A 645 16.19 -20.24 -8.67
N ARG A 646 16.19 -20.74 -7.43
CA ARG A 646 15.46 -21.96 -7.04
C ARG A 646 13.96 -21.78 -7.15
N THR A 647 13.43 -20.67 -6.66
CA THR A 647 12.00 -20.36 -6.69
C THR A 647 11.51 -20.16 -8.12
N ASP A 648 12.29 -19.44 -8.92
CA ASP A 648 12.03 -19.22 -10.34
C ASP A 648 11.98 -20.55 -11.10
N LEU A 649 13.05 -21.36 -11.01
CA LEU A 649 13.11 -22.65 -11.72
C LEU A 649 11.98 -23.58 -11.28
N LEU A 650 11.70 -23.69 -9.98
CA LEU A 650 10.61 -24.53 -9.47
C LEU A 650 9.27 -24.16 -10.13
N ARG A 651 8.96 -22.87 -10.20
CA ARG A 651 7.73 -22.38 -10.84
C ARG A 651 7.70 -22.69 -12.35
N GLN A 652 8.83 -22.63 -13.05
CA GLN A 652 8.90 -23.05 -14.46
C GLN A 652 8.66 -24.55 -14.61
N LEU A 653 9.30 -25.38 -13.78
CA LEU A 653 9.12 -26.84 -13.79
C LEU A 653 7.66 -27.23 -13.54
N ILE A 654 7.00 -26.59 -12.58
CA ILE A 654 5.55 -26.76 -12.32
C ILE A 654 4.73 -26.43 -13.56
N ARG A 655 5.01 -25.30 -14.24
CA ARG A 655 4.29 -24.90 -15.45
C ARG A 655 4.46 -25.92 -16.58
N HIS A 656 5.68 -26.40 -16.80
CA HIS A 656 5.98 -27.42 -17.80
C HIS A 656 5.23 -28.73 -17.52
N LEU A 657 5.23 -29.18 -16.26
CA LEU A 657 4.51 -30.39 -15.85
C LEU A 657 2.99 -30.25 -15.97
N LEU A 658 2.43 -29.09 -15.62
CA LEU A 658 0.99 -28.81 -15.81
C LEU A 658 0.59 -28.80 -17.28
N LEU A 659 1.45 -28.28 -18.17
CA LEU A 659 1.21 -28.30 -19.63
C LEU A 659 1.24 -29.74 -20.17
N GLN A 660 2.22 -30.55 -19.77
CA GLN A 660 2.26 -31.97 -20.14
C GLN A 660 1.02 -32.70 -19.65
N LYS A 661 0.65 -32.55 -18.37
CA LYS A 661 -0.54 -33.19 -17.82
C LYS A 661 -1.83 -32.71 -18.51
N ALA A 662 -1.89 -31.46 -18.96
CA ALA A 662 -3.02 -30.96 -19.74
C ALA A 662 -3.15 -31.72 -21.06
N GLN A 663 -2.03 -32.03 -21.72
CA GLN A 663 -2.03 -32.83 -22.96
C GLN A 663 -2.39 -34.30 -22.71
N GLU A 664 -1.82 -34.92 -21.67
CA GLU A 664 -2.12 -36.32 -21.28
C GLU A 664 -3.61 -36.52 -20.99
N HIS A 665 -4.23 -35.56 -20.28
CA HIS A 665 -5.67 -35.58 -20.01
C HIS A 665 -6.53 -35.14 -21.20
N SER A 666 -5.94 -34.82 -22.36
CA SER A 666 -6.66 -34.30 -23.54
C SER A 666 -7.45 -33.02 -23.21
N CYS A 667 -6.92 -32.18 -22.33
CA CYS A 667 -7.48 -30.88 -22.00
C CYS A 667 -7.28 -29.90 -23.17
N SER A 668 -8.28 -29.05 -23.38
CA SER A 668 -8.29 -28.04 -24.44
C SER A 668 -7.70 -26.69 -24.01
N ALA A 669 -7.42 -26.51 -22.71
CA ALA A 669 -6.76 -25.33 -22.16
C ALA A 669 -6.16 -25.62 -20.77
N LEU A 670 -5.11 -24.86 -20.43
CA LEU A 670 -4.56 -24.74 -19.08
C LEU A 670 -5.06 -23.44 -18.43
N LEU A 671 -5.59 -23.56 -17.22
CA LEU A 671 -6.09 -22.46 -16.40
C LEU A 671 -5.17 -22.28 -15.19
N LEU A 672 -4.66 -21.06 -15.01
CA LEU A 672 -3.83 -20.71 -13.87
C LEU A 672 -4.60 -19.72 -12.98
N GLY A 673 -4.67 -20.02 -11.68
CA GLY A 673 -5.46 -19.28 -10.70
C GLY A 673 -4.87 -17.93 -10.27
N HIS A 674 -4.19 -17.19 -11.14
CA HIS A 674 -3.63 -15.89 -10.75
C HIS A 674 -4.74 -14.83 -10.63
N SER A 675 -4.79 -14.17 -9.47
CA SER A 675 -5.59 -12.95 -9.24
C SER A 675 -4.97 -11.74 -9.94
N THR A 676 -5.64 -10.59 -9.94
CA THR A 676 -5.04 -9.32 -10.40
C THR A 676 -3.73 -9.02 -9.64
N THR A 677 -3.73 -9.23 -8.32
CA THR A 677 -2.57 -9.08 -7.41
C THR A 677 -1.44 -10.02 -7.80
N ALA A 678 -1.74 -11.31 -7.99
CA ALA A 678 -0.73 -12.30 -8.34
C ALA A 678 -0.13 -12.05 -9.73
N LEU A 679 -0.92 -11.55 -10.68
CA LEU A 679 -0.42 -11.15 -12.01
C LEU A 679 0.47 -9.90 -11.96
N ALA A 680 0.16 -8.95 -11.07
CA ALA A 680 1.00 -7.77 -10.87
C ALA A 680 2.36 -8.17 -10.25
N ALA A 681 2.34 -9.03 -9.23
CA ALA A 681 3.55 -9.61 -8.65
C ALA A 681 4.37 -10.38 -9.68
N LEU A 682 3.73 -11.31 -10.40
CA LEU A 682 4.35 -12.09 -11.47
C LEU A 682 5.00 -11.20 -12.54
N THR A 683 4.33 -10.11 -12.93
CA THR A 683 4.86 -9.15 -13.90
C THR A 683 6.20 -8.59 -13.44
N LEU A 684 6.28 -8.05 -12.22
CA LEU A 684 7.52 -7.43 -11.74
C LEU A 684 8.60 -8.47 -11.43
N SER A 685 8.23 -9.67 -10.97
CA SER A 685 9.19 -10.77 -10.81
C SER A 685 9.81 -11.17 -12.15
N GLU A 686 9.03 -11.28 -13.23
CA GLU A 686 9.57 -11.59 -14.55
C GLU A 686 10.49 -10.49 -15.09
N VAL A 687 10.13 -9.22 -14.90
CA VAL A 687 10.99 -8.11 -15.29
C VAL A 687 12.30 -8.13 -14.50
N ALA A 688 12.25 -8.30 -13.18
CA ALA A 688 13.42 -8.36 -12.31
C ALA A 688 14.32 -9.56 -12.62
N ASN A 689 13.74 -10.70 -13.00
CA ASN A 689 14.45 -11.88 -13.48
C ASN A 689 15.00 -11.70 -14.91
N GLY A 690 14.89 -10.53 -15.54
CA GLY A 690 15.45 -10.28 -16.88
C GLY A 690 14.63 -10.91 -18.01
N ARG A 691 13.32 -11.16 -17.81
CA ARG A 691 12.40 -11.71 -18.82
C ARG A 691 11.32 -10.71 -19.24
N GLY A 692 11.67 -9.41 -19.27
CA GLY A 692 10.78 -8.33 -19.68
C GLY A 692 10.10 -8.54 -21.04
N PHE A 693 10.85 -9.06 -22.02
CA PHE A 693 10.33 -9.39 -23.36
C PHE A 693 9.21 -10.45 -23.33
N ALA A 694 9.31 -11.43 -22.43
CA ALA A 694 8.37 -12.54 -22.33
C ALA A 694 7.13 -12.21 -21.46
N VAL A 695 7.14 -11.10 -20.72
CA VAL A 695 6.05 -10.71 -19.80
C VAL A 695 4.67 -10.80 -20.47
N PRO A 696 4.43 -10.25 -21.68
CA PRO A 696 3.09 -10.26 -22.28
C PRO A 696 2.59 -11.68 -22.61
N LEU A 697 3.50 -12.62 -22.87
CA LEU A 697 3.19 -14.04 -23.11
C LEU A 697 2.95 -14.77 -21.79
N GLN A 698 3.61 -14.33 -20.71
CA GLN A 698 3.49 -14.96 -19.41
C GLN A 698 2.25 -14.50 -18.62
N VAL A 699 1.86 -13.23 -18.66
CA VAL A 699 0.83 -12.70 -17.76
C VAL A 699 -0.54 -12.49 -18.40
N ALA A 700 -0.69 -12.81 -19.69
CA ALA A 700 -1.92 -12.56 -20.42
C ALA A 700 -2.47 -13.82 -21.12
N ASP A 701 -3.80 -13.93 -21.15
CA ASP A 701 -4.51 -15.05 -21.78
C ASP A 701 -4.17 -15.16 -23.26
N GLY A 702 -3.89 -16.38 -23.75
CA GLY A 702 -3.63 -16.59 -25.16
C GLY A 702 -3.07 -17.96 -25.49
N MET A 703 -2.68 -18.12 -26.75
CA MET A 703 -1.89 -19.28 -27.18
C MET A 703 -0.47 -19.12 -26.69
N THR A 704 0.08 -20.21 -26.15
CA THR A 704 1.49 -20.35 -25.78
C THR A 704 2.10 -21.45 -26.62
N THR A 705 3.23 -21.17 -27.26
CA THR A 705 4.00 -22.18 -27.98
C THR A 705 4.71 -23.10 -26.97
N VAL A 706 4.49 -24.41 -27.11
CA VAL A 706 5.17 -25.46 -26.35
C VAL A 706 6.10 -26.19 -27.31
N CYS A 707 7.40 -26.07 -27.08
CA CYS A 707 8.42 -26.78 -27.85
C CYS A 707 8.59 -28.21 -27.33
N THR A 708 9.04 -29.12 -28.18
CA THR A 708 9.46 -30.48 -27.82
C THR A 708 10.92 -30.66 -28.19
N TYR A 709 11.71 -31.16 -27.25
CA TYR A 709 13.13 -31.41 -27.39
C TYR A 709 13.41 -32.91 -27.25
N GLU A 710 14.31 -33.42 -28.08
CA GLU A 710 14.80 -34.79 -27.98
C GLU A 710 16.33 -34.79 -27.86
N ALA A 711 16.84 -35.63 -26.97
CA ALA A 711 18.27 -35.80 -26.78
C ALA A 711 18.87 -36.50 -28.01
N VAL A 712 20.00 -36.00 -28.50
CA VAL A 712 20.78 -36.63 -29.57
C VAL A 712 22.07 -37.15 -28.95
N GLU A 713 22.40 -38.43 -29.16
CA GLU A 713 23.63 -39.02 -28.62
C GLU A 713 24.86 -38.20 -29.05
N GLY A 714 25.59 -37.67 -28.07
CA GLY A 714 26.81 -36.89 -28.30
C GLY A 714 26.63 -35.45 -28.76
N ALA A 715 25.40 -34.89 -28.76
CA ALA A 715 25.13 -33.49 -29.16
C ALA A 715 24.07 -32.81 -28.26
N ALA A 716 23.93 -31.48 -28.38
CA ALA A 716 22.87 -30.72 -27.70
C ALA A 716 21.48 -31.17 -28.16
N ALA A 717 20.47 -31.10 -27.27
CA ALA A 717 19.12 -31.54 -27.60
C ALA A 717 18.56 -30.73 -28.77
N GLN A 718 17.85 -31.41 -29.68
CA GLN A 718 17.26 -30.77 -30.85
C GLN A 718 15.76 -30.55 -30.64
N GLU A 719 15.29 -29.36 -31.00
CA GLU A 719 13.87 -29.05 -31.08
C GLU A 719 13.23 -29.83 -32.25
N THR A 720 12.28 -30.71 -31.96
CA THR A 720 11.66 -31.61 -32.95
C THR A 720 10.23 -31.21 -33.33
N ALA A 721 9.50 -30.53 -32.45
CA ALA A 721 8.11 -30.12 -32.70
C ALA A 721 7.71 -28.87 -31.90
N ARG A 722 6.65 -28.20 -32.37
CA ARG A 722 5.98 -27.09 -31.69
C ARG A 722 4.47 -27.33 -31.65
N LEU A 723 3.86 -27.01 -30.51
CA LEU A 723 2.42 -27.05 -30.32
C LEU A 723 1.93 -25.72 -29.74
N GLU A 724 0.90 -25.13 -30.33
CA GLU A 724 0.20 -23.99 -29.72
C GLU A 724 -0.83 -24.50 -28.71
N PHE A 725 -0.68 -24.10 -27.44
CA PHE A 725 -1.56 -24.53 -26.37
C PHE A 725 -2.20 -23.32 -25.63
N PRO A 726 -3.53 -23.28 -25.42
CA PRO A 726 -4.18 -22.17 -24.74
C PRO A 726 -3.85 -22.13 -23.23
N VAL A 727 -3.35 -20.99 -22.74
CA VAL A 727 -3.12 -20.71 -21.32
C VAL A 727 -3.88 -19.45 -20.89
N TYR A 728 -4.71 -19.57 -19.85
CA TYR A 728 -5.64 -18.52 -19.43
C TYR A 728 -5.59 -18.27 -17.92
N TYR A 729 -5.94 -17.04 -17.51
CA TYR A 729 -5.98 -16.60 -16.13
C TYR A 729 -7.40 -16.16 -15.74
N PRO A 730 -8.31 -17.09 -15.39
CA PRO A 730 -9.73 -16.78 -15.21
C PRO A 730 -10.04 -15.75 -14.11
N LEU A 731 -9.17 -15.64 -13.09
CA LEU A 731 -9.33 -14.75 -11.94
C LEU A 731 -8.62 -13.39 -12.10
N ARG A 732 -8.07 -13.09 -13.28
CA ARG A 732 -7.24 -11.89 -13.52
C ARG A 732 -7.89 -10.53 -13.26
N GLU A 733 -9.21 -10.47 -13.12
CA GLU A 733 -9.98 -9.25 -12.84
C GLU A 733 -10.51 -9.19 -11.39
N ILE A 734 -10.01 -10.08 -10.53
CA ILE A 734 -10.41 -10.24 -9.13
C ILE A 734 -9.17 -10.08 -8.26
N PHE A 735 -9.27 -9.23 -7.24
CA PHE A 735 -8.19 -8.97 -6.30
C PHE A 735 -8.02 -10.11 -5.28
N ARG A 736 -6.85 -10.22 -4.65
CA ARG A 736 -6.56 -11.28 -3.67
C ARG A 736 -7.48 -11.18 -2.46
N ASN A 737 -7.70 -9.97 -1.93
CA ASN A 737 -8.59 -9.73 -0.81
C ASN A 737 -10.05 -10.04 -1.17
N GLU A 738 -10.44 -9.85 -2.44
CA GLU A 738 -11.77 -10.26 -2.91
C GLU A 738 -11.93 -11.78 -2.90
N LEU A 739 -10.86 -12.53 -3.21
CA LEU A 739 -10.86 -14.00 -3.19
C LEU A 739 -10.85 -14.56 -1.76
N ILE A 740 -10.14 -13.92 -0.84
CA ILE A 740 -10.17 -14.29 0.60
C ILE A 740 -11.58 -14.08 1.16
N GLN A 741 -12.19 -12.92 0.89
CA GLN A 741 -13.56 -12.66 1.31
C GLN A 741 -14.53 -13.67 0.69
N TYR A 742 -14.33 -14.09 -0.57
CA TYR A 742 -15.13 -15.14 -1.19
C TYR A 742 -15.00 -16.48 -0.46
N ILE A 743 -13.80 -16.89 -0.06
CA ILE A 743 -13.58 -18.12 0.71
C ILE A 743 -14.37 -18.05 2.02
N ASP A 744 -14.30 -16.93 2.74
CA ASP A 744 -15.06 -16.73 3.98
C ASP A 744 -16.58 -16.84 3.79
N LEU A 745 -17.06 -16.48 2.60
CA LEU A 745 -18.47 -16.54 2.24
C LEU A 745 -18.93 -17.93 1.80
N VAL A 746 -18.01 -18.86 1.51
CA VAL A 746 -18.31 -20.21 1.01
C VAL A 746 -17.81 -21.25 2.01
N PRO A 747 -18.64 -21.65 3.00
CA PRO A 747 -18.20 -22.49 4.12
C PRO A 747 -17.49 -23.80 3.74
N PRO A 748 -17.97 -24.60 2.75
CA PRO A 748 -17.28 -25.83 2.35
C PRO A 748 -15.84 -25.58 1.87
N LEU A 749 -15.60 -24.43 1.24
CA LEU A 749 -14.27 -24.03 0.79
C LEU A 749 -13.44 -23.51 1.96
N LYS A 750 -14.03 -22.71 2.86
CA LYS A 750 -13.37 -22.16 4.05
C LYS A 750 -12.77 -23.26 4.95
N GLU A 751 -13.45 -24.40 5.08
CA GLU A 751 -13.00 -25.52 5.90
C GLU A 751 -11.75 -26.23 5.34
N VAL A 752 -11.53 -26.16 4.03
CA VAL A 752 -10.50 -26.94 3.34
C VAL A 752 -9.30 -26.09 2.89
N VAL A 753 -9.49 -24.79 2.69
CA VAL A 753 -8.37 -23.88 2.40
C VAL A 753 -7.52 -23.73 3.67
N PRO A 754 -6.22 -24.09 3.64
CA PRO A 754 -5.36 -23.94 4.82
C PRO A 754 -5.31 -22.48 5.26
N VAL A 755 -5.79 -22.21 6.47
CA VAL A 755 -5.64 -20.89 7.12
C VAL A 755 -4.17 -20.75 7.50
N ASN A 756 -3.45 -19.87 6.79
CA ASN A 756 -2.09 -19.43 7.13
C ASN A 756 -1.00 -20.52 7.25
N GLN A 757 -0.67 -21.22 6.15
CA GLN A 757 0.66 -21.87 6.03
C GLN A 757 1.62 -21.19 5.04
N VAL A 758 1.12 -20.44 4.05
CA VAL A 758 1.95 -19.43 3.36
C VAL A 758 2.22 -18.24 4.30
N GLY A 759 1.39 -18.09 5.34
CA GLY A 759 1.52 -17.06 6.36
C GLY A 759 2.22 -17.46 7.67
N ALA A 760 2.70 -18.71 7.81
CA ALA A 760 3.45 -19.12 9.01
C ALA A 760 4.90 -18.57 9.04
N LYS A 761 5.35 -17.94 7.94
CA LYS A 761 6.49 -16.99 7.91
C LYS A 761 6.04 -15.52 7.77
N THR A 762 4.76 -15.23 8.02
CA THR A 762 4.15 -13.90 8.00
C THR A 762 3.47 -13.57 9.33
N GLY A 763 4.05 -14.01 10.45
CA GLY A 763 4.09 -13.13 11.60
C GLY A 763 5.06 -11.99 11.27
N ASN A 764 4.87 -10.82 11.88
CA ASN A 764 5.80 -9.69 11.88
C ASN A 764 7.19 -10.03 12.48
N SER A 765 7.76 -11.21 12.21
CA SER A 765 9.18 -11.45 12.41
C SER A 765 9.92 -10.72 11.31
N VAL A 766 10.90 -9.90 11.69
CA VAL A 766 11.88 -9.30 10.79
C VAL A 766 12.56 -10.43 10.01
N VAL A 767 12.05 -10.75 8.81
CA VAL A 767 12.73 -11.65 7.88
C VAL A 767 13.60 -10.77 7.00
N SER A 768 14.92 -10.91 7.13
CA SER A 768 15.88 -10.24 6.27
C SER A 768 15.51 -10.44 4.80
N HIS A 769 15.46 -9.36 4.01
CA HIS A 769 15.24 -9.46 2.55
C HIS A 769 16.30 -10.33 1.85
N LYS A 770 17.44 -10.62 2.50
CA LYS A 770 18.45 -11.56 1.98
C LYS A 770 17.96 -13.00 1.91
N ASP A 771 16.95 -13.36 2.69
CA ASP A 771 16.41 -14.72 2.78
C ASP A 771 15.08 -14.89 2.02
N LEU A 772 14.69 -13.89 1.20
CA LEU A 772 13.48 -13.92 0.39
C LEU A 772 13.84 -14.00 -1.10
N SER A 773 13.06 -14.76 -1.86
CA SER A 773 13.13 -14.70 -3.33
C SER A 773 12.48 -13.43 -3.85
N ILE A 774 12.83 -13.03 -5.07
CA ILE A 774 12.18 -11.88 -5.72
C ILE A 774 10.67 -12.11 -5.88
N GLU A 775 10.22 -13.34 -6.10
CA GLU A 775 8.81 -13.70 -6.17
C GLU A 775 8.10 -13.43 -4.83
N GLU A 776 8.72 -13.79 -3.71
CA GLU A 776 8.17 -13.57 -2.38
C GLU A 776 8.14 -12.07 -2.02
N VAL A 777 9.20 -11.33 -2.36
CA VAL A 777 9.23 -9.87 -2.18
C VAL A 777 8.11 -9.18 -2.97
N MET A 778 7.92 -9.55 -4.24
CA MET A 778 6.88 -8.96 -5.08
C MET A 778 5.47 -9.34 -4.62
N SER A 779 5.26 -10.58 -4.15
CA SER A 779 3.97 -10.99 -3.59
C SER A 779 3.61 -10.14 -2.36
N ARG A 780 4.54 -10.00 -1.41
CA ARG A 780 4.31 -9.18 -0.19
C ARG A 780 4.07 -7.72 -0.51
N TYR A 781 4.83 -7.17 -1.45
CA TYR A 781 4.66 -5.78 -1.89
C TYR A 781 3.24 -5.54 -2.42
N PHE A 782 2.77 -6.37 -3.36
CA PHE A 782 1.43 -6.17 -3.93
C PHE A 782 0.29 -6.53 -2.97
N ASP A 783 0.49 -7.47 -2.05
CA ASP A 783 -0.46 -7.74 -0.97
C ASP A 783 -0.65 -6.50 -0.09
N SER A 784 0.45 -5.82 0.27
CA SER A 784 0.39 -4.57 1.05
C SER A 784 -0.18 -3.39 0.24
N VAL A 785 0.20 -3.23 -1.02
CA VAL A 785 -0.28 -2.13 -1.88
C VAL A 785 -1.78 -2.26 -2.18
N GLU A 786 -2.32 -3.48 -2.24
CA GLU A 786 -3.73 -3.70 -2.53
C GLU A 786 -4.68 -3.09 -1.48
N GLU A 787 -4.30 -3.09 -0.19
CA GLU A 787 -5.14 -2.59 0.91
C GLU A 787 -5.40 -1.08 0.82
N GLY A 788 -4.43 -0.29 0.33
CA GLY A 788 -4.55 1.16 0.18
C GLY A 788 -4.77 1.65 -1.26
N TYR A 789 -4.28 0.91 -2.26
CA TYR A 789 -4.15 1.38 -3.64
C TYR A 789 -4.39 0.27 -4.68
N ALA A 790 -5.53 -0.43 -4.61
CA ALA A 790 -5.93 -1.43 -5.60
C ALA A 790 -5.87 -0.95 -7.07
N GLY A 791 -5.97 0.37 -7.31
CA GLY A 791 -5.76 0.99 -8.62
C GLY A 791 -4.36 0.79 -9.20
N ILE A 792 -3.30 0.80 -8.37
CA ILE A 792 -1.91 0.55 -8.79
C ILE A 792 -1.78 -0.89 -9.28
N VAL A 793 -2.28 -1.85 -8.49
CA VAL A 793 -2.28 -3.28 -8.84
C VAL A 793 -2.98 -3.51 -10.19
N ALA A 794 -4.16 -2.91 -10.37
CA ALA A 794 -4.89 -3.00 -11.63
C ALA A 794 -4.17 -2.30 -12.80
N ASN A 795 -3.46 -1.21 -12.55
CA ASN A 795 -2.69 -0.50 -13.58
C ASN A 795 -1.55 -1.36 -14.12
N VAL A 796 -0.79 -2.06 -13.27
CA VAL A 796 0.29 -2.95 -13.70
C VAL A 796 -0.24 -4.00 -14.70
N VAL A 797 -1.30 -4.72 -14.34
CA VAL A 797 -1.91 -5.75 -15.20
C VAL A 797 -2.53 -5.16 -16.48
N ARG A 798 -3.12 -3.97 -16.41
CA ARG A 798 -3.66 -3.28 -17.59
C ARG A 798 -2.57 -2.83 -18.54
N THR A 799 -1.46 -2.30 -18.03
CA THR A 799 -0.32 -1.84 -18.83
C THR A 799 0.35 -3.01 -19.52
N THR A 800 0.62 -4.12 -18.82
CA THR A 800 1.22 -5.30 -19.45
C THR A 800 0.35 -5.93 -20.53
N THR A 801 -0.97 -5.86 -20.38
CA THR A 801 -1.90 -6.35 -21.41
C THR A 801 -1.86 -5.53 -22.70
N LYS A 802 -1.40 -4.28 -22.65
CA LYS A 802 -1.24 -3.40 -23.82
C LYS A 802 0.09 -3.59 -24.54
N LEU A 803 1.04 -4.33 -23.96
CA LEU A 803 2.32 -4.61 -24.59
C LEU A 803 2.14 -5.58 -25.76
N ASP A 804 2.93 -5.38 -26.81
CA ASP A 804 2.88 -6.22 -27.99
C ASP A 804 3.32 -7.65 -27.69
N ARG A 805 2.57 -8.62 -28.22
CA ARG A 805 2.94 -10.03 -28.19
C ARG A 805 3.69 -10.37 -29.47
N ILE A 806 5.00 -10.22 -29.41
CA ILE A 806 5.86 -10.54 -30.55
C ILE A 806 6.05 -12.07 -30.59
N PRO A 807 5.62 -12.76 -31.67
CA PRO A 807 5.84 -14.20 -31.79
C PRO A 807 7.34 -14.47 -31.95
N GLY A 808 7.93 -15.19 -30.98
CA GLY A 808 9.33 -15.59 -31.07
C GLY A 808 9.59 -16.60 -32.19
N LYS A 809 10.71 -16.45 -32.90
CA LYS A 809 11.20 -17.46 -33.86
C LYS A 809 11.95 -18.60 -33.16
N SER A 810 12.61 -18.26 -32.05
CA SER A 810 13.39 -19.14 -31.18
C SER A 810 12.88 -19.05 -29.74
N PHE A 811 13.06 -20.14 -28.99
CA PHE A 811 12.52 -20.32 -27.65
C PHE A 811 13.61 -20.78 -26.69
N CYS A 812 13.46 -20.38 -25.44
CA CYS A 812 14.31 -20.77 -24.34
C CYS A 812 14.12 -22.27 -24.05
N GLY A 813 15.20 -23.05 -24.06
CA GLY A 813 15.19 -24.47 -23.74
C GLY A 813 14.82 -24.77 -22.28
N SER A 814 15.01 -23.83 -21.35
CA SER A 814 14.67 -24.02 -19.95
C SER A 814 13.23 -23.63 -19.60
N CYS A 815 12.78 -22.42 -19.98
CA CYS A 815 11.45 -21.91 -19.60
C CYS A 815 10.43 -21.87 -20.74
N GLY A 816 10.82 -22.24 -21.96
CA GLY A 816 9.96 -22.23 -23.15
C GLY A 816 9.57 -20.85 -23.67
N MET A 817 10.07 -19.75 -23.09
CA MET A 817 9.72 -18.39 -23.52
C MET A 817 10.46 -17.96 -24.79
N SER A 818 9.85 -17.07 -25.58
CA SER A 818 10.48 -16.49 -26.77
C SER A 818 11.78 -15.75 -26.44
N LEU A 819 12.81 -15.98 -27.26
CA LEU A 819 14.09 -15.31 -27.14
C LEU A 819 14.09 -13.97 -27.89
N ASP A 820 14.70 -12.96 -27.27
CA ASP A 820 14.98 -11.66 -27.87
C ASP A 820 16.48 -11.55 -28.15
N ALA A 821 16.93 -12.09 -29.28
CA ALA A 821 18.37 -12.16 -29.57
C ALA A 821 19.03 -10.76 -29.61
N GLU A 822 18.31 -9.75 -30.10
CA GLU A 822 18.83 -8.38 -30.20
C GLU A 822 18.83 -7.69 -28.83
N GLY A 823 17.75 -7.85 -28.05
CA GLY A 823 17.68 -7.34 -26.68
C GLY A 823 18.67 -8.03 -25.74
N ASP A 824 18.76 -9.36 -25.77
CA ASP A 824 19.67 -10.14 -24.93
C ASP A 824 21.14 -9.74 -25.19
N SER A 825 21.53 -9.51 -26.44
CA SER A 825 22.88 -9.02 -26.78
C SER A 825 23.12 -7.58 -26.31
N ARG A 826 22.12 -6.70 -26.42
CA ARG A 826 22.24 -5.31 -25.95
C ARG A 826 22.39 -5.24 -24.43
N TRP A 827 21.56 -5.98 -23.69
CA TRP A 827 21.60 -6.01 -22.23
C TRP A 827 22.89 -6.65 -21.70
N ALA A 828 23.38 -7.70 -22.35
CA ALA A 828 24.69 -8.29 -22.01
C ALA A 828 25.84 -7.27 -22.14
N GLY A 829 25.79 -6.39 -23.15
CA GLY A 829 26.80 -5.35 -23.36
C GLY A 829 26.69 -4.12 -22.46
N GLU A 830 25.48 -3.74 -22.02
CA GLU A 830 25.25 -2.58 -21.14
C GLU A 830 25.45 -2.91 -19.63
N ILE A 831 25.25 -4.17 -19.21
CA ILE A 831 25.35 -4.60 -17.80
C ILE A 831 26.73 -5.20 -17.44
N GLY A 832 27.55 -5.56 -18.45
CA GLY A 832 28.93 -5.98 -18.22
C GLY A 832 29.10 -7.41 -17.69
N ASP A 833 28.26 -8.34 -18.14
CA ASP A 833 28.49 -9.77 -17.84
C ASP A 833 29.56 -10.31 -18.81
N ASP A 834 30.78 -10.52 -18.30
CA ASP A 834 31.81 -11.30 -18.99
C ASP A 834 31.20 -12.65 -19.37
N ALA A 835 31.09 -12.92 -20.67
CA ALA A 835 30.85 -14.27 -21.15
C ALA A 835 31.98 -15.13 -20.61
N GLY A 836 31.75 -15.85 -19.51
CA GLY A 836 32.75 -16.69 -18.90
C GLY A 836 33.29 -17.67 -19.95
N ASP A 837 34.55 -17.50 -20.35
CA ASP A 837 35.36 -18.41 -21.17
C ASP A 837 35.68 -19.72 -20.42
N GLY A 838 34.73 -20.24 -19.64
CA GLY A 838 34.79 -21.55 -19.04
C GLY A 838 34.50 -22.63 -20.09
N PRO A 839 35.02 -23.86 -19.91
CA PRO A 839 34.89 -24.97 -20.88
C PRO A 839 33.45 -25.48 -21.15
N GLY A 840 32.42 -24.76 -20.69
CA GLY A 840 31.00 -24.97 -21.02
C GLY A 840 30.38 -23.96 -22.00
N ALA A 841 31.10 -22.89 -22.39
CA ALA A 841 30.57 -21.83 -23.26
C ALA A 841 30.23 -22.33 -24.68
N ALA A 842 30.90 -23.39 -25.15
CA ALA A 842 30.64 -24.00 -26.45
C ALA A 842 29.42 -24.95 -26.47
N ALA A 843 28.82 -25.26 -25.31
CA ALA A 843 27.70 -26.19 -25.17
C ALA A 843 26.40 -25.53 -24.64
N ALA A 844 26.41 -24.21 -24.39
CA ALA A 844 25.25 -23.50 -23.84
C ALA A 844 24.10 -23.48 -24.84
N GLY A 845 23.09 -24.32 -24.60
CA GLY A 845 21.85 -24.35 -25.39
C GLY A 845 21.09 -23.02 -25.35
N ARG A 846 19.93 -23.00 -26.01
CA ARG A 846 19.12 -21.79 -26.24
C ARG A 846 18.52 -21.25 -24.94
N LEU A 847 19.26 -20.54 -24.09
CA LEU A 847 18.73 -19.92 -22.87
C LEU A 847 18.41 -18.42 -23.08
N CYS A 848 17.29 -17.95 -22.54
CA CYS A 848 17.01 -16.51 -22.42
C CYS A 848 17.88 -15.87 -21.34
N TYR A 849 18.06 -14.55 -21.40
CA TYR A 849 18.86 -13.80 -20.41
C TYR A 849 18.49 -14.16 -18.96
N GLY A 850 17.20 -14.17 -18.62
CA GLY A 850 16.78 -14.53 -17.27
C GLY A 850 17.10 -15.95 -16.84
N CYS A 851 16.98 -16.94 -17.74
CA CYS A 851 17.37 -18.31 -17.41
C CYS A 851 18.89 -18.45 -17.30
N LYS A 852 19.67 -17.73 -18.12
CA LYS A 852 21.13 -17.70 -17.98
C LYS A 852 21.54 -17.21 -16.59
N ARG A 853 20.95 -16.11 -16.11
CA ARG A 853 21.18 -15.61 -14.74
C ARG A 853 20.71 -16.58 -13.66
N SER A 854 19.49 -17.10 -13.79
CA SER A 854 18.97 -18.07 -12.82
C SER A 854 19.88 -19.31 -12.69
N ILE A 855 20.47 -19.77 -13.79
CA ILE A 855 21.30 -20.98 -13.83
C ILE A 855 22.77 -20.72 -13.50
N HIS A 856 23.37 -19.66 -14.04
CA HIS A 856 24.82 -19.40 -13.98
C HIS A 856 25.24 -18.34 -12.94
N GLY A 857 24.29 -17.55 -12.42
CA GLY A 857 24.55 -16.44 -11.49
C GLY A 857 24.54 -15.11 -12.22
#